data_AF-A0A940PY63-F1
#
_entry.id   AF-A0A940PY63-F1
#
_cell.length_a   1.000
_cell.length_b   1.000
_cell.length_c   1.000
_cell.angle_alpha   90.00
_cell.angle_beta   90.00
_cell.angle_gamma   90.00
#
_symmetry.space_group_name_H-M   'P 1'
#
loop_
_entity.id
_entity.type
_entity.pdbx_description
1 polymer ?
#
loop_
_entity_poly.entity_id
_entity_poly.type
_entity_poly.pdbx_seq_one_letter_code
_entity_poly.pdbx_strand_id
1 'polypeptide(L)'
;MIVLPPPNDPLVRAAWAKADRNGDTWFPLYAHLADTAAVASELFDSWLSESQRRLLAQHLGNEMLARKLSIWVAAAHDVGKATAAFAVKVPFARELMANTGFKFPIPDPTPREQSAYPHGLAGQLAVDTYLYAKTEHLAGDGRLGRRNRPWTRLAEVIGGHHGVFPNAATQVPPQFSAHESPEWHRVRVDLLQRADQMADLSDEDWRVILAARVPESVQALLTGFLIVCDWIASSEWHFPYEAGLPAHERTRPDERARSALKQLRFGEHWAPQEINDVESYFHQRFGIEVVRPVQRDVVALVAGIKEPSFTLIEAPTGEGKTEAGFAAAEALAAKFGLHGAAMLLPTRATTNAMFGRMLSWLETGDVPVTVSLAHAKAEFDSRFAGLFSDQGERSRRSYDETTNTLVNYWMRGRKRNTFADFVAATIDQQLFMALKARHGVLRHLSFSGKVVIIDEVHAADEYMRTYLLRALQWLGSYGTPVVALSATLPPAQREALLHAYQQGARYGLPLADGERRRPIGESDPVPEEIQALAAATEYPLITAVGATQTHQVAPEPSPRSTEYIFESIDDEDRVDAVLAVVSNGGCVAVVCNTVDRAQQMYAELESRLGGDVALFHSRFTVESRGVRENELIDRLGPRGDRPKRMIVVATQVVESSLDVDFDAMFTDIAPMDLLIQRIGRVHRHDRDPEERPATMRVARIILTGGTPMLAPGHPPVKSRGVV
;
A
#
# COMPACT_ATOMS: atom_id res chain seq x y z
N MET A 1 -25.38 -17.95 -9.70
CA MET A 1 -24.44 -19.06 -10.02
C MET A 1 -24.08 -18.95 -11.49
N ILE A 2 -22.78 -18.99 -11.83
CA ILE A 2 -22.34 -18.87 -13.23
C ILE A 2 -22.41 -20.27 -13.86
N VAL A 3 -23.54 -20.59 -14.48
CA VAL A 3 -23.74 -21.88 -15.13
C VAL A 3 -24.23 -21.61 -16.54
N LEU A 4 -23.31 -21.63 -17.51
CA LEU A 4 -23.66 -21.66 -18.92
C LEU A 4 -23.25 -22.99 -19.53
N PRO A 5 -24.14 -23.66 -20.28
CA PRO A 5 -23.76 -24.86 -21.02
C PRO A 5 -22.67 -24.52 -22.05
N PRO A 6 -21.80 -25.47 -22.43
CA PRO A 6 -20.81 -25.24 -23.48
C PRO A 6 -21.45 -24.61 -24.75
N PRO A 7 -20.73 -23.74 -25.46
CA PRO A 7 -21.27 -23.10 -26.65
C PRO A 7 -21.58 -24.14 -27.73
N ASN A 8 -22.72 -23.98 -28.42
CA ASN A 8 -23.11 -24.87 -29.51
C ASN A 8 -22.21 -24.67 -30.74
N ASP A 9 -21.75 -23.43 -30.97
CA ASP A 9 -20.88 -23.08 -32.09
C ASP A 9 -19.53 -23.80 -31.96
N PRO A 10 -19.16 -24.65 -32.94
CA PRO A 10 -17.89 -25.38 -32.91
C PRO A 10 -16.68 -24.42 -32.93
N LEU A 11 -16.77 -23.26 -33.59
CA LEU A 11 -15.68 -22.28 -33.64
C LEU A 11 -15.38 -21.71 -32.25
N VAL A 12 -16.43 -21.40 -31.48
CA VAL A 12 -16.28 -20.89 -30.10
C VAL A 12 -15.69 -21.96 -29.19
N ARG A 13 -16.06 -23.24 -29.39
CA ARG A 13 -15.48 -24.37 -28.64
C ARG A 13 -14.00 -24.59 -28.94
N ALA A 14 -13.57 -24.38 -30.18
CA ALA A 14 -12.19 -24.60 -30.61
C ALA A 14 -11.24 -23.44 -30.27
N ALA A 15 -11.74 -22.24 -29.98
CA ALA A 15 -10.91 -21.13 -29.54
C ALA A 15 -10.21 -21.47 -28.21
N TRP A 16 -8.89 -21.30 -28.14
CA TRP A 16 -8.07 -21.71 -27.00
C TRP A 16 -7.57 -20.53 -26.16
N ALA A 17 -7.38 -20.75 -24.85
CA ALA A 17 -6.80 -19.78 -23.92
C ALA A 17 -5.43 -20.19 -23.38
N LYS A 18 -5.25 -21.49 -23.11
CA LYS A 18 -3.99 -22.10 -22.64
C LYS A 18 -3.69 -23.32 -23.50
N ALA A 19 -2.42 -23.58 -23.74
CA ALA A 19 -1.96 -24.78 -24.43
C ALA A 19 -0.52 -25.06 -23.99
N ASP A 20 -0.21 -26.34 -23.80
CA ASP A 20 1.18 -26.75 -23.62
C ASP A 20 1.95 -26.46 -24.92
N ARG A 21 3.16 -25.92 -24.78
CA ARG A 21 4.02 -25.65 -25.94
C ARG A 21 4.65 -26.93 -26.49
N ASN A 22 4.74 -27.98 -25.68
CA ASN A 22 5.44 -29.22 -25.98
C ASN A 22 4.53 -30.46 -26.02
N GLY A 23 3.21 -30.29 -25.86
CA GLY A 23 2.23 -31.38 -25.79
C GLY A 23 0.87 -31.00 -26.41
N ASP A 24 -0.05 -31.96 -26.45
CA ASP A 24 -1.37 -31.82 -27.10
C ASP A 24 -2.48 -31.35 -26.14
N THR A 25 -2.12 -30.96 -24.91
CA THR A 25 -3.06 -30.47 -23.91
C THR A 25 -3.36 -28.99 -24.11
N TRP A 26 -4.65 -28.66 -24.13
CA TRP A 26 -5.11 -27.28 -24.28
C TRP A 26 -6.38 -27.03 -23.46
N PHE A 27 -6.66 -25.76 -23.21
CA PHE A 27 -7.81 -25.30 -22.45
C PHE A 27 -8.64 -24.30 -23.27
N PRO A 28 -9.95 -24.56 -23.45
CA PRO A 28 -10.84 -23.69 -24.21
C PRO A 28 -10.96 -22.29 -23.62
N LEU A 29 -11.04 -21.30 -24.50
CA LEU A 29 -11.17 -19.90 -24.13
C LEU A 29 -12.45 -19.63 -23.35
N TYR A 30 -13.60 -20.15 -23.82
CA TYR A 30 -14.87 -19.98 -23.12
C TYR A 30 -14.87 -20.56 -21.70
N ALA A 31 -14.09 -21.63 -21.46
CA ALA A 31 -13.97 -22.27 -20.16
C ALA A 31 -13.09 -21.44 -19.21
N HIS A 32 -11.95 -20.93 -19.70
CA HIS A 32 -11.10 -19.98 -18.95
C HIS A 32 -11.89 -18.73 -18.55
N LEU A 33 -12.65 -18.15 -19.47
CA LEU A 33 -13.48 -16.98 -19.17
C LEU A 33 -14.55 -17.29 -18.10
N ALA A 34 -15.15 -18.49 -18.13
CA ALA A 34 -16.10 -18.92 -17.12
C ALA A 34 -15.44 -19.15 -15.74
N ASP A 35 -14.26 -19.78 -15.71
CA ASP A 35 -13.47 -19.99 -14.48
C ASP A 35 -13.07 -18.64 -13.86
N THR A 36 -12.56 -17.70 -14.66
CA THR A 36 -12.21 -16.34 -14.18
C THR A 36 -13.44 -15.56 -13.69
N ALA A 37 -14.58 -15.69 -14.37
CA ALA A 37 -15.83 -15.08 -13.93
C ALA A 37 -16.34 -15.67 -12.60
N ALA A 38 -16.20 -16.99 -12.41
CA ALA A 38 -16.56 -17.66 -11.16
C ALA A 38 -15.65 -17.24 -10.00
N VAL A 39 -14.35 -17.10 -10.25
CA VAL A 39 -13.40 -16.53 -9.28
C VAL A 39 -13.78 -15.10 -8.93
N ALA A 40 -14.10 -14.26 -9.91
CA ALA A 40 -14.52 -12.87 -9.67
C ALA A 40 -15.81 -12.81 -8.84
N SER A 41 -16.79 -13.68 -9.12
CA SER A 41 -18.03 -13.78 -8.35
C SER A 41 -17.75 -14.08 -6.88
N GLU A 42 -16.90 -15.05 -6.57
CA GLU A 42 -16.60 -15.44 -5.19
C GLU A 42 -15.72 -14.41 -4.48
N LEU A 43 -14.69 -13.85 -5.14
CA LEU A 43 -13.79 -12.86 -4.55
C LEU A 43 -14.45 -11.50 -4.32
N PHE A 44 -15.41 -11.10 -5.16
CA PHE A 44 -16.14 -9.85 -4.95
C PHE A 44 -16.83 -9.87 -3.58
N ASP A 45 -17.49 -10.98 -3.27
CA ASP A 45 -18.27 -11.12 -2.03
C ASP A 45 -17.38 -11.41 -0.81
N SER A 46 -16.35 -12.25 -0.98
CA SER A 46 -15.57 -12.79 0.15
C SER A 46 -14.23 -12.10 0.42
N TRP A 47 -13.67 -11.34 -0.54
CA TRP A 47 -12.31 -10.80 -0.44
C TRP A 47 -12.17 -9.29 -0.63
N LEU A 48 -13.05 -8.64 -1.41
CA LEU A 48 -13.05 -7.17 -1.44
C LEU A 48 -13.58 -6.63 -0.11
N SER A 49 -13.02 -5.52 0.40
CA SER A 49 -13.63 -4.82 1.54
C SER A 49 -14.99 -4.24 1.16
N GLU A 50 -15.82 -3.96 2.16
CA GLU A 50 -17.04 -3.18 1.97
C GLU A 50 -16.72 -1.81 1.35
N SER A 51 -15.64 -1.14 1.79
CA SER A 51 -15.20 0.12 1.20
C SER A 51 -14.91 0.02 -0.31
N GLN A 52 -14.26 -1.06 -0.76
CA GLN A 52 -13.96 -1.30 -2.17
C GLN A 52 -15.22 -1.60 -2.96
N ARG A 53 -16.12 -2.44 -2.44
CA ARG A 53 -17.42 -2.72 -3.08
C ARG A 53 -18.26 -1.45 -3.20
N ARG A 54 -18.31 -0.63 -2.15
CA ARG A 54 -18.99 0.67 -2.13
C ARG A 54 -18.41 1.64 -3.16
N LEU A 55 -17.10 1.71 -3.29
CA LEU A 55 -16.42 2.54 -4.30
C LEU A 55 -16.79 2.10 -5.74
N LEU A 56 -16.81 0.80 -6.01
CA LEU A 56 -17.26 0.27 -7.31
C LEU A 56 -18.75 0.57 -7.56
N ALA A 57 -19.58 0.53 -6.52
CA ALA A 57 -21.01 0.79 -6.57
C ALA A 57 -21.37 2.27 -6.71
N GLN A 58 -20.55 3.19 -6.17
CA GLN A 58 -20.89 4.60 -6.00
C GLN A 58 -21.31 5.30 -7.31
N HIS A 59 -20.71 4.90 -8.43
CA HIS A 59 -20.98 5.49 -9.75
C HIS A 59 -22.05 4.71 -10.54
N LEU A 60 -22.42 3.51 -10.08
CA LEU A 60 -23.40 2.61 -10.71
C LEU A 60 -24.75 2.63 -9.97
N GLY A 61 -24.80 3.22 -8.78
CA GLY A 61 -26.00 3.38 -7.96
C GLY A 61 -26.28 2.23 -7.00
N ASN A 62 -25.74 1.02 -7.23
CA ASN A 62 -25.89 -0.10 -6.30
C ASN A 62 -24.76 -1.15 -6.41
N GLU A 63 -24.59 -1.93 -5.34
CA GLU A 63 -23.53 -2.94 -5.21
C GLU A 63 -23.76 -4.18 -6.09
N MET A 64 -25.02 -4.55 -6.33
CA MET A 64 -25.36 -5.68 -7.20
C MET A 64 -24.85 -5.43 -8.62
N LEU A 65 -25.04 -4.22 -9.15
CA LEU A 65 -24.59 -3.85 -10.48
C LEU A 65 -23.05 -3.78 -10.57
N ALA A 66 -22.39 -3.32 -9.51
CA ALA A 66 -20.92 -3.38 -9.41
C ALA A 66 -20.39 -4.82 -9.42
N ARG A 67 -21.08 -5.74 -8.72
CA ARG A 67 -20.78 -7.17 -8.73
C ARG A 67 -20.93 -7.76 -10.13
N LYS A 68 -22.07 -7.49 -10.79
CA LYS A 68 -22.33 -7.94 -12.17
C LYS A 68 -21.27 -7.42 -13.15
N LEU A 69 -20.93 -6.13 -13.07
CA LEU A 69 -19.88 -5.53 -13.91
C LEU A 69 -18.50 -6.18 -13.65
N SER A 70 -18.15 -6.45 -12.39
CA SER A 70 -16.88 -7.09 -12.05
C SER A 70 -16.79 -8.52 -12.61
N ILE A 71 -17.88 -9.27 -12.56
CA ILE A 71 -18.00 -10.60 -13.20
C ILE A 71 -17.89 -10.48 -14.72
N TRP A 72 -18.55 -9.50 -15.32
CA TRP A 72 -18.52 -9.29 -16.77
C TRP A 72 -17.10 -8.97 -17.28
N VAL A 73 -16.39 -8.07 -16.57
CA VAL A 73 -15.00 -7.72 -16.90
C VAL A 73 -14.10 -8.96 -16.84
N ALA A 74 -14.27 -9.81 -15.83
CA ALA A 74 -13.59 -11.11 -15.73
C ALA A 74 -13.96 -12.08 -16.86
N ALA A 75 -15.25 -12.16 -17.22
CA ALA A 75 -15.73 -13.00 -18.31
C ALA A 75 -15.32 -12.50 -19.71
N ALA A 76 -14.90 -11.24 -19.85
CA ALA A 76 -14.54 -10.63 -21.14
C ALA A 76 -13.02 -10.43 -21.34
N HIS A 77 -12.20 -10.50 -20.28
CA HIS A 77 -10.81 -10.02 -20.30
C HIS A 77 -9.93 -10.58 -21.42
N ASP A 78 -10.08 -11.87 -21.70
CA ASP A 78 -9.24 -12.61 -22.64
C ASP A 78 -9.90 -12.79 -24.01
N VAL A 79 -11.00 -12.07 -24.30
CA VAL A 79 -11.69 -12.16 -25.61
C VAL A 79 -10.76 -11.87 -26.79
N GLY A 80 -9.70 -11.07 -26.58
CA GLY A 80 -8.67 -10.78 -27.58
C GLY A 80 -7.79 -11.97 -27.96
N LYS A 81 -7.86 -13.09 -27.23
CA LYS A 81 -7.23 -14.36 -27.63
C LYS A 81 -7.93 -15.01 -28.82
N ALA A 82 -9.20 -14.70 -29.07
CA ALA A 82 -9.91 -15.07 -30.28
C ALA A 82 -9.50 -14.15 -31.46
N THR A 83 -8.21 -14.21 -31.81
CA THR A 83 -7.61 -13.52 -32.95
C THR A 83 -6.59 -14.43 -33.63
N ALA A 84 -6.40 -14.26 -34.94
CA ALA A 84 -5.38 -15.00 -35.67
C ALA A 84 -3.97 -14.78 -35.08
N ALA A 85 -3.64 -13.56 -34.65
CA ALA A 85 -2.33 -13.21 -34.07
C ALA A 85 -2.02 -13.96 -32.77
N PHE A 86 -3.04 -14.31 -31.97
CA PHE A 86 -2.86 -15.14 -30.79
C PHE A 86 -2.84 -16.63 -31.14
N ALA A 87 -3.77 -17.08 -31.99
CA ALA A 87 -3.97 -18.48 -32.30
C ALA A 87 -2.74 -19.16 -32.94
N VAL A 88 -1.95 -18.43 -33.73
CA VAL A 88 -0.72 -18.92 -34.38
C VAL A 88 0.45 -19.20 -33.42
N LYS A 89 0.36 -18.80 -32.14
CA LYS A 89 1.47 -18.95 -31.17
C LYS A 89 1.79 -20.40 -30.81
N VAL A 90 0.83 -21.31 -30.98
CA VAL A 90 0.98 -22.74 -30.70
C VAL A 90 0.53 -23.51 -31.93
N PRO A 91 1.43 -24.23 -32.64
CA PRO A 91 1.12 -24.90 -33.90
C PRO A 91 -0.07 -25.86 -33.83
N PHE A 92 -0.11 -26.74 -32.83
CA PHE A 92 -1.23 -27.67 -32.64
C PHE A 92 -2.57 -26.95 -32.46
N ALA A 93 -2.62 -25.93 -31.60
CA ALA A 93 -3.85 -25.18 -31.33
C ALA A 93 -4.31 -24.38 -32.55
N ARG A 94 -3.37 -23.91 -33.38
CA ARG A 94 -3.68 -23.31 -34.68
C ARG A 94 -4.32 -24.33 -35.62
N GLU A 95 -3.75 -25.53 -35.75
CA GLU A 95 -4.31 -26.58 -36.61
C GLU A 95 -5.71 -26.98 -36.16
N LEU A 96 -5.93 -27.14 -34.84
CA LEU A 96 -7.24 -27.39 -34.26
C LEU A 96 -8.29 -26.35 -34.69
N MET A 97 -7.95 -25.06 -34.57
CA MET A 97 -8.84 -23.96 -34.97
C MET A 97 -9.06 -23.96 -36.49
N ALA A 98 -8.01 -24.16 -37.30
CA ALA A 98 -8.11 -24.21 -38.76
C ALA A 98 -9.04 -25.36 -39.22
N ASN A 99 -8.87 -26.56 -38.66
CA ASN A 99 -9.69 -27.74 -38.95
C ASN A 99 -11.16 -27.56 -38.54
N THR A 100 -11.43 -26.67 -37.59
CA THR A 100 -12.80 -26.32 -37.15
C THR A 100 -13.45 -25.26 -38.06
N GLY A 101 -12.66 -24.58 -38.91
CA GLY A 101 -13.16 -23.63 -39.91
C GLY A 101 -12.65 -22.19 -39.79
N PHE A 102 -11.70 -21.90 -38.89
CA PHE A 102 -11.07 -20.57 -38.83
C PHE A 102 -10.16 -20.33 -40.04
N LYS A 103 -10.33 -19.20 -40.73
CA LYS A 103 -9.42 -18.79 -41.81
C LYS A 103 -8.30 -17.93 -41.25
N PHE A 104 -7.07 -18.32 -41.57
CA PHE A 104 -5.86 -17.61 -41.18
C PHE A 104 -5.39 -16.74 -42.35
N PRO A 105 -5.27 -15.41 -42.18
CA PRO A 105 -4.86 -14.51 -43.25
C PRO A 105 -3.36 -14.65 -43.59
N ILE A 106 -2.56 -15.22 -42.68
CA ILE A 106 -1.12 -15.42 -42.86
C ILE A 106 -0.75 -16.88 -42.54
N PRO A 107 -0.14 -17.61 -43.49
CA PRO A 107 0.32 -18.98 -43.27
C PRO A 107 1.47 -19.09 -42.26
N ASP A 108 2.37 -18.12 -42.12
CA ASP A 108 3.46 -18.15 -41.12
C ASP A 108 3.88 -16.72 -40.71
N PRO A 109 3.23 -16.12 -39.69
CA PRO A 109 3.55 -14.76 -39.27
C PRO A 109 4.86 -14.71 -38.49
N THR A 110 5.68 -13.69 -38.77
CA THR A 110 6.95 -13.47 -38.06
C THR A 110 6.71 -13.16 -36.58
N PRO A 111 7.69 -13.40 -35.68
CA PRO A 111 7.56 -13.05 -34.26
C PRO A 111 7.21 -11.57 -34.00
N ARG A 112 7.67 -10.67 -34.88
CA ARG A 112 7.36 -9.24 -34.82
C ARG A 112 5.88 -8.96 -35.13
N GLU A 113 5.34 -9.62 -36.16
CA GLU A 113 3.92 -9.54 -36.51
C GLU A 113 3.02 -10.13 -35.42
N GLN A 114 3.42 -11.26 -34.83
CA GLN A 114 2.72 -11.88 -33.70
C GLN A 114 2.67 -10.97 -32.46
N SER A 115 3.71 -10.16 -32.26
CA SER A 115 3.82 -9.25 -31.09
C SER A 115 3.19 -7.88 -31.35
N ALA A 116 2.89 -7.53 -32.61
CA ALA A 116 2.32 -6.24 -32.99
C ALA A 116 0.82 -6.10 -32.64
N TYR A 117 0.12 -7.21 -32.42
CA TYR A 117 -1.27 -7.20 -31.97
C TYR A 117 -1.45 -8.06 -30.70
N PRO A 118 -1.00 -7.55 -29.54
CA PRO A 118 -1.14 -8.28 -28.28
C PRO A 118 -2.61 -8.43 -27.92
N HIS A 119 -2.98 -9.61 -27.41
CA HIS A 119 -4.37 -9.93 -27.07
C HIS A 119 -5.05 -8.94 -26.10
N GLY A 120 -4.31 -8.25 -25.23
CA GLY A 120 -4.87 -7.15 -24.43
C GLY A 120 -5.44 -6.02 -25.31
N LEU A 121 -4.65 -5.54 -26.28
CA LEU A 121 -5.11 -4.53 -27.25
C LEU A 121 -6.27 -5.06 -28.11
N ALA A 122 -6.19 -6.32 -28.55
CA ALA A 122 -7.28 -6.93 -29.30
C ALA A 122 -8.58 -7.01 -28.51
N GLY A 123 -8.50 -7.38 -27.22
CA GLY A 123 -9.64 -7.42 -26.31
C GLY A 123 -10.25 -6.05 -26.09
N GLN A 124 -9.42 -5.03 -25.85
CA GLN A 124 -9.86 -3.63 -25.74
C GLN A 124 -10.65 -3.18 -26.97
N LEU A 125 -10.12 -3.41 -28.19
CA LEU A 125 -10.81 -3.00 -29.42
C LEU A 125 -12.12 -3.77 -29.65
N ALA A 126 -12.13 -5.07 -29.33
CA ALA A 126 -13.33 -5.90 -29.44
C ALA A 126 -14.43 -5.43 -28.49
N VAL A 127 -14.09 -5.14 -27.24
CA VAL A 127 -15.01 -4.62 -26.22
C VAL A 127 -15.49 -3.21 -26.58
N ASP A 128 -14.61 -2.32 -27.04
CA ASP A 128 -15.01 -0.98 -27.48
C ASP A 128 -16.03 -1.04 -28.64
N THR A 129 -15.79 -1.92 -29.62
CA THR A 129 -16.72 -2.13 -30.74
C THR A 129 -18.06 -2.70 -30.26
N TYR A 130 -18.02 -3.68 -29.37
CA TYR A 130 -19.20 -4.34 -28.82
C TYR A 130 -20.07 -3.38 -28.00
N LEU A 131 -19.45 -2.60 -27.11
CA LEU A 131 -20.16 -1.62 -26.28
C LEU A 131 -20.64 -0.42 -27.08
N TYR A 132 -19.95 -0.04 -28.16
CA TYR A 132 -20.46 0.95 -29.11
C TYR A 132 -21.75 0.47 -29.77
N ALA A 133 -21.76 -0.73 -30.35
CA ALA A 133 -22.94 -1.32 -30.98
C ALA A 133 -24.10 -1.47 -29.98
N LYS A 134 -23.79 -1.89 -28.74
CA LYS A 134 -24.77 -1.98 -27.66
C LYS A 134 -25.33 -0.60 -27.28
N THR A 135 -24.50 0.42 -27.21
CA THR A 135 -24.95 1.80 -26.96
C THR A 135 -25.89 2.28 -28.06
N GLU A 136 -25.55 2.04 -29.32
CA GLU A 136 -26.41 2.41 -30.47
C GLU A 136 -27.76 1.69 -30.40
N HIS A 137 -27.77 0.40 -30.03
CA HIS A 137 -28.99 -0.37 -29.85
C HIS A 137 -29.88 0.18 -28.72
N LEU A 138 -29.27 0.55 -27.59
CA LEU A 138 -29.98 1.03 -26.41
C LEU A 138 -30.43 2.50 -26.50
N ALA A 139 -29.79 3.30 -27.38
CA ALA A 139 -30.01 4.74 -27.48
C ALA A 139 -31.33 5.16 -28.15
N GLY A 140 -31.85 4.40 -29.14
CA GLY A 140 -32.98 4.86 -29.97
C GLY A 140 -32.74 6.28 -30.55
N ASP A 141 -33.81 7.09 -30.65
CA ASP A 141 -33.76 8.55 -31.00
C ASP A 141 -33.20 9.44 -29.85
N GLY A 142 -32.80 8.85 -28.72
CA GLY A 142 -32.33 9.52 -27.52
C GLY A 142 -30.81 9.67 -27.44
N ARG A 143 -30.34 10.78 -26.83
CA ARG A 143 -28.93 11.18 -26.71
C ARG A 143 -28.12 10.37 -25.66
N LEU A 144 -28.14 9.04 -25.69
CA LEU A 144 -27.07 8.26 -25.03
C LEU A 144 -25.73 8.67 -25.68
N GLY A 145 -24.79 9.15 -24.85
CA GLY A 145 -23.78 10.13 -25.23
C GLY A 145 -22.75 9.69 -26.28
N ARG A 146 -23.10 9.79 -27.58
CA ARG A 146 -22.18 9.61 -28.72
C ARG A 146 -20.92 10.48 -28.67
N ARG A 147 -20.99 11.66 -28.02
CA ARG A 147 -19.90 12.66 -28.00
C ARG A 147 -18.71 12.32 -27.10
N ASN A 148 -18.88 11.49 -26.06
CA ASN A 148 -17.84 11.27 -25.04
C ASN A 148 -17.40 9.80 -24.86
N ARG A 149 -18.00 8.85 -25.59
CA ARG A 149 -17.63 7.42 -25.60
C ARG A 149 -17.33 6.83 -24.20
N PRO A 150 -18.24 6.94 -23.21
CA PRO A 150 -17.99 6.56 -21.82
C PRO A 150 -17.55 5.09 -21.63
N TRP A 151 -17.95 4.20 -22.53
CA TRP A 151 -17.56 2.78 -22.53
C TRP A 151 -16.07 2.51 -22.78
N THR A 152 -15.33 3.48 -23.34
CA THR A 152 -13.89 3.33 -23.62
C THR A 152 -13.09 2.99 -22.37
N ARG A 153 -13.51 3.47 -21.20
CA ARG A 153 -12.85 3.17 -19.92
C ARG A 153 -12.95 1.70 -19.54
N LEU A 154 -14.09 1.05 -19.80
CA LEU A 154 -14.26 -0.38 -19.58
C LEU A 154 -13.42 -1.20 -20.55
N ALA A 155 -13.34 -0.77 -21.82
CA ALA A 155 -12.45 -1.38 -22.80
C ALA A 155 -10.97 -1.28 -22.39
N GLU A 156 -10.56 -0.15 -21.82
CA GLU A 156 -9.20 0.05 -21.30
C GLU A 156 -8.87 -0.86 -20.10
N VAL A 157 -9.84 -1.18 -19.21
CA VAL A 157 -9.66 -2.19 -18.14
C VAL A 157 -9.25 -3.54 -18.75
N ILE A 158 -9.95 -3.94 -19.81
CA ILE A 158 -9.67 -5.17 -20.56
C ILE A 158 -8.29 -5.08 -21.23
N GLY A 159 -7.93 -3.94 -21.79
CA GLY A 159 -6.59 -3.74 -22.35
C GLY A 159 -5.45 -3.87 -21.32
N GLY A 160 -5.69 -3.40 -20.09
CA GLY A 160 -4.68 -3.25 -19.05
C GLY A 160 -4.36 -4.51 -18.22
N HIS A 161 -5.08 -5.62 -18.40
CA HIS A 161 -5.01 -6.78 -17.49
C HIS A 161 -3.67 -7.54 -17.47
N HIS A 162 -2.70 -7.22 -18.34
CA HIS A 162 -1.30 -7.71 -18.24
C HIS A 162 -0.36 -6.76 -17.48
N GLY A 163 -0.95 -5.77 -16.81
CA GLY A 163 -0.28 -4.74 -16.04
C GLY A 163 0.26 -3.57 -16.86
N VAL A 164 -0.03 -3.49 -18.15
CA VAL A 164 0.32 -2.35 -19.02
C VAL A 164 -0.89 -2.00 -19.88
N PHE A 165 -1.31 -0.74 -19.85
CA PHE A 165 -2.40 -0.26 -20.71
C PHE A 165 -1.89 -0.05 -22.14
N PRO A 166 -2.60 -0.54 -23.17
CA PRO A 166 -2.23 -0.30 -24.55
C PRO A 166 -2.22 1.19 -24.88
N ASN A 167 -1.20 1.64 -25.63
CA ASN A 167 -1.10 3.03 -26.05
C ASN A 167 -1.97 3.25 -27.30
N ALA A 168 -2.74 4.33 -27.33
CA ALA A 168 -3.55 4.76 -28.49
C ALA A 168 -2.72 4.91 -29.79
N ALA A 169 -1.41 5.13 -29.70
CA ALA A 169 -0.51 5.21 -30.85
C ALA A 169 -0.07 3.84 -31.42
N THR A 170 -0.52 2.72 -30.83
CA THR A 170 -0.11 1.38 -31.30
C THR A 170 -0.73 1.06 -32.65
N GLN A 171 0.10 0.96 -33.69
CA GLN A 171 -0.36 0.58 -35.03
C GLN A 171 -0.59 -0.94 -35.10
N VAL A 172 -1.84 -1.34 -35.33
CA VAL A 172 -2.19 -2.74 -35.57
C VAL A 172 -2.00 -3.06 -37.05
N PRO A 173 -1.25 -4.12 -37.41
CA PRO A 173 -1.10 -4.51 -38.79
C PRO A 173 -2.46 -4.81 -39.46
N PRO A 174 -2.77 -4.24 -40.65
CA PRO A 174 -4.08 -4.40 -41.30
C PRO A 174 -4.52 -5.85 -41.52
N GLN A 175 -3.58 -6.78 -41.67
CA GLN A 175 -3.83 -8.22 -41.78
C GLN A 175 -4.51 -8.86 -40.56
N PHE A 176 -4.35 -8.26 -39.37
CA PHE A 176 -4.92 -8.77 -38.11
C PHE A 176 -6.10 -7.95 -37.61
N SER A 177 -6.43 -6.84 -38.28
CA SER A 177 -7.55 -5.96 -37.94
C SER A 177 -8.52 -5.83 -39.11
N ALA A 178 -8.13 -5.11 -40.17
CA ALA A 178 -9.00 -4.76 -41.29
C ALA A 178 -9.32 -5.92 -42.23
N HIS A 179 -8.43 -6.92 -42.33
CA HIS A 179 -8.60 -8.09 -43.21
C HIS A 179 -8.91 -9.36 -42.43
N GLU A 180 -9.29 -9.25 -41.15
CA GLU A 180 -9.69 -10.40 -40.38
C GLU A 180 -11.01 -10.99 -40.91
N SER A 181 -11.08 -12.32 -41.02
CA SER A 181 -12.27 -12.98 -41.55
C SER A 181 -13.45 -12.92 -40.57
N PRO A 182 -14.71 -12.94 -41.06
CA PRO A 182 -15.89 -12.68 -40.24
C PRO A 182 -16.08 -13.64 -39.06
N GLU A 183 -15.59 -14.87 -39.16
CA GLU A 183 -15.68 -15.88 -38.10
C GLU A 183 -14.98 -15.44 -36.80
N TRP A 184 -13.86 -14.71 -36.89
CA TRP A 184 -13.16 -14.21 -35.69
C TRP A 184 -14.00 -13.17 -34.95
N HIS A 185 -14.59 -12.23 -35.69
CA HIS A 185 -15.50 -11.25 -35.13
C HIS A 185 -16.73 -11.92 -34.50
N ARG A 186 -17.34 -12.88 -35.21
CA ARG A 186 -18.48 -13.66 -34.70
C ARG A 186 -18.15 -14.35 -33.38
N VAL A 187 -17.01 -15.03 -33.27
CA VAL A 187 -16.59 -15.72 -32.04
C VAL A 187 -16.40 -14.73 -30.90
N ARG A 188 -15.78 -13.57 -31.14
CA ARG A 188 -15.64 -12.54 -30.10
C ARG A 188 -16.98 -11.98 -29.64
N VAL A 189 -17.93 -11.74 -30.55
CA VAL A 189 -19.28 -11.28 -30.20
C VAL A 189 -20.02 -12.34 -29.38
N ASP A 190 -19.94 -13.62 -29.76
CA ASP A 190 -20.54 -14.73 -28.99
C ASP A 190 -19.97 -14.79 -27.58
N LEU A 191 -18.63 -14.73 -27.43
CA LEU A 191 -17.98 -14.71 -26.12
C LEU A 191 -18.42 -13.52 -25.25
N LEU A 192 -18.60 -12.33 -25.83
CA LEU A 192 -19.06 -11.13 -25.11
C LEU A 192 -20.55 -11.21 -24.73
N GLN A 193 -21.40 -11.78 -25.58
CA GLN A 193 -22.79 -12.07 -25.24
C GLN A 193 -22.89 -13.10 -24.12
N ARG A 194 -22.00 -14.11 -24.12
CA ARG A 194 -21.90 -15.06 -23.01
C ARG A 194 -21.41 -14.38 -21.74
N ALA A 195 -20.50 -13.39 -21.83
CA ALA A 195 -20.11 -12.59 -20.68
C ALA A 195 -21.30 -11.84 -20.06
N ASP A 196 -22.21 -11.28 -20.88
CA ASP A 196 -23.47 -10.69 -20.37
C ASP A 196 -24.30 -11.71 -19.61
N GLN A 197 -24.46 -12.91 -20.17
CA GLN A 197 -25.24 -13.98 -19.56
C GLN A 197 -24.61 -14.49 -18.26
N MET A 198 -23.29 -14.64 -18.19
CA MET A 198 -22.57 -15.05 -16.98
C MET A 198 -22.72 -14.00 -15.85
N ALA A 199 -22.70 -12.72 -16.23
CA ALA A 199 -22.87 -11.60 -15.32
C ALA A 199 -24.34 -11.27 -15.01
N ASP A 200 -25.30 -11.91 -15.69
CA ASP A 200 -26.73 -11.60 -15.61
C ASP A 200 -27.04 -10.12 -15.91
N LEU A 201 -26.37 -9.53 -16.91
CA LEU A 201 -26.56 -8.12 -17.27
C LEU A 201 -27.71 -7.95 -18.27
N SER A 202 -28.75 -7.24 -17.85
CA SER A 202 -29.87 -6.83 -18.70
C SER A 202 -29.54 -5.57 -19.53
N ASP A 203 -30.40 -5.25 -20.50
CA ASP A 203 -30.31 -3.99 -21.25
C ASP A 203 -30.43 -2.75 -20.34
N GLU A 204 -31.22 -2.84 -19.26
CA GLU A 204 -31.36 -1.74 -18.30
C GLU A 204 -30.09 -1.56 -17.46
N ASP A 205 -29.49 -2.65 -17.02
CA ASP A 205 -28.18 -2.63 -16.35
C ASP A 205 -27.13 -1.94 -17.25
N TRP A 206 -27.13 -2.27 -18.55
CA TRP A 206 -26.24 -1.64 -19.51
C TRP A 206 -26.53 -0.16 -19.74
N ARG A 207 -27.80 0.29 -19.72
CA ARG A 207 -28.11 1.73 -19.77
C ARG A 207 -27.46 2.47 -18.62
N VAL A 208 -27.55 1.93 -17.41
CA VAL A 208 -26.92 2.53 -16.22
C VAL A 208 -25.39 2.50 -16.34
N ILE A 209 -24.79 1.36 -16.67
CA ILE A 209 -23.32 1.23 -16.81
C ILE A 209 -22.76 2.17 -17.88
N LEU A 210 -23.43 2.29 -19.04
CA LEU A 210 -22.96 3.11 -20.16
C LEU A 210 -23.23 4.61 -19.96
N ALA A 211 -24.22 4.96 -19.12
CA ALA A 211 -24.43 6.34 -18.68
C ALA A 211 -23.48 6.74 -17.55
N ALA A 212 -23.07 5.77 -16.72
CA ALA A 212 -22.16 6.00 -15.59
C ALA A 212 -20.81 6.53 -16.07
N ARG A 213 -20.37 7.62 -15.47
CA ARG A 213 -19.03 8.17 -15.69
C ARG A 213 -18.07 7.55 -14.69
N VAL A 214 -17.62 6.34 -15.02
CA VAL A 214 -16.68 5.58 -14.19
C VAL A 214 -15.32 6.28 -14.20
N PRO A 215 -14.76 6.62 -13.04
CA PRO A 215 -13.48 7.32 -12.99
C PRO A 215 -12.26 6.42 -13.00
N GLU A 216 -11.10 7.04 -13.16
CA GLU A 216 -9.79 6.38 -13.18
C GLU A 216 -9.52 5.57 -11.91
N SER A 217 -10.05 5.99 -10.75
CA SER A 217 -9.96 5.22 -9.50
C SER A 217 -10.70 3.88 -9.61
N VAL A 218 -11.96 3.88 -10.04
CA VAL A 218 -12.74 2.65 -10.25
C VAL A 218 -12.11 1.80 -11.36
N GLN A 219 -11.60 2.41 -12.42
CA GLN A 219 -10.89 1.72 -13.50
C GLN A 219 -9.64 0.98 -12.99
N ALA A 220 -8.80 1.66 -12.20
CA ALA A 220 -7.60 1.08 -11.61
C ALA A 220 -7.96 -0.07 -10.65
N LEU A 221 -9.01 0.10 -9.84
CA LEU A 221 -9.49 -0.91 -8.91
C LEU A 221 -10.00 -2.16 -9.64
N LEU A 222 -10.87 -1.99 -10.64
CA LEU A 222 -11.37 -3.08 -11.49
C LEU A 222 -10.25 -3.80 -12.22
N THR A 223 -9.25 -3.06 -12.73
CA THR A 223 -8.09 -3.66 -13.42
C THR A 223 -7.26 -4.50 -12.46
N GLY A 224 -6.97 -3.97 -11.26
CA GLY A 224 -6.27 -4.72 -10.22
C GLY A 224 -7.02 -5.99 -9.83
N PHE A 225 -8.34 -5.89 -9.64
CA PHE A 225 -9.20 -7.02 -9.27
C PHE A 225 -9.23 -8.08 -10.37
N LEU A 226 -9.37 -7.65 -11.62
CA LEU A 226 -9.33 -8.53 -12.79
C LEU A 226 -8.00 -9.31 -12.87
N ILE A 227 -6.87 -8.65 -12.66
CA ILE A 227 -5.54 -9.29 -12.67
C ILE A 227 -5.48 -10.41 -11.62
N VAL A 228 -5.98 -10.16 -10.41
CA VAL A 228 -6.02 -11.16 -9.34
C VAL A 228 -6.89 -12.35 -9.73
N CYS A 229 -8.07 -12.09 -10.30
CA CYS A 229 -8.98 -13.15 -10.77
C CYS A 229 -8.32 -14.01 -11.85
N ASP A 230 -7.70 -13.40 -12.86
CA ASP A 230 -7.02 -14.13 -13.95
C ASP A 230 -5.82 -14.92 -13.42
N TRP A 231 -5.03 -14.38 -12.49
CA TRP A 231 -3.91 -15.11 -11.91
C TRP A 231 -4.33 -16.35 -11.13
N ILE A 232 -5.48 -16.30 -10.46
CA ILE A 232 -6.03 -17.45 -9.73
C ILE A 232 -6.57 -18.48 -10.72
N ALA A 233 -7.40 -18.06 -11.67
CA ALA A 233 -7.97 -18.94 -12.71
C ALA A 233 -6.91 -19.55 -13.63
N SER A 234 -5.77 -18.88 -13.80
CA SER A 234 -4.64 -19.34 -14.62
C SER A 234 -3.76 -20.40 -13.94
N SER A 235 -4.02 -20.75 -12.67
CA SER A 235 -3.22 -21.76 -11.97
C SER A 235 -3.65 -23.17 -12.35
N GLU A 236 -2.82 -23.90 -13.11
CA GLU A 236 -3.07 -25.30 -13.49
C GLU A 236 -3.29 -26.23 -12.29
N TRP A 237 -2.68 -25.90 -11.15
CA TRP A 237 -2.88 -26.66 -9.91
C TRP A 237 -4.30 -26.52 -9.36
N HIS A 238 -4.89 -25.33 -9.46
CA HIS A 238 -6.24 -25.05 -8.96
C HIS A 238 -7.32 -25.26 -10.01
N PHE A 239 -6.96 -25.11 -11.29
CA PHE A 239 -7.83 -25.22 -12.44
C PHE A 239 -7.21 -26.21 -13.45
N PRO A 240 -7.18 -27.51 -13.14
CA PRO A 240 -6.66 -28.52 -14.06
C PRO A 240 -7.48 -28.54 -15.36
N TYR A 241 -6.82 -28.84 -16.48
CA TYR A 241 -7.43 -28.84 -17.80
C TYR A 241 -8.32 -30.07 -17.99
N GLU A 242 -9.64 -29.88 -17.90
CA GLU A 242 -10.65 -30.93 -18.07
C GLU A 242 -11.21 -30.99 -19.51
N ALA A 243 -10.58 -30.31 -20.47
CA ALA A 243 -11.10 -30.15 -21.83
C ALA A 243 -11.26 -31.47 -22.60
N GLY A 244 -10.48 -32.49 -22.25
CA GLY A 244 -10.59 -33.85 -22.79
C GLY A 244 -11.66 -34.72 -22.14
N LEU A 245 -12.30 -34.27 -21.04
CA LEU A 245 -13.33 -35.04 -20.34
C LEU A 245 -14.71 -34.84 -21.00
N PRO A 246 -15.58 -35.87 -20.99
CA PRO A 246 -17.00 -35.72 -21.33
C PRO A 246 -17.69 -34.62 -20.53
N ALA A 247 -18.68 -33.94 -21.10
CA ALA A 247 -19.31 -32.77 -20.47
C ALA A 247 -19.94 -33.05 -19.08
N HIS A 248 -20.36 -34.29 -18.82
CA HIS A 248 -20.93 -34.70 -17.52
C HIS A 248 -19.87 -35.01 -16.45
N GLU A 249 -18.60 -35.16 -16.85
CA GLU A 249 -17.46 -35.37 -15.94
C GLU A 249 -16.72 -34.06 -15.62
N ARG A 250 -17.08 -32.96 -16.29
CA ARG A 250 -16.45 -31.65 -16.06
C ARG A 250 -17.01 -31.02 -14.79
N THR A 251 -16.11 -30.57 -13.93
CA THR A 251 -16.43 -29.81 -12.74
C THR A 251 -16.94 -28.43 -13.15
N ARG A 252 -18.01 -27.95 -12.50
CA ARG A 252 -18.59 -26.65 -12.83
C ARG A 252 -17.64 -25.51 -12.44
N PRO A 253 -17.61 -24.38 -13.17
CA PRO A 253 -16.72 -23.26 -12.88
C PRO A 253 -16.85 -22.72 -11.44
N ASP A 254 -18.06 -22.66 -10.89
CA ASP A 254 -18.32 -22.23 -9.51
C ASP A 254 -17.73 -23.19 -8.47
N GLU A 255 -17.84 -24.49 -8.69
CA GLU A 255 -17.23 -25.51 -7.82
C GLU A 255 -15.70 -25.47 -7.89
N ARG A 256 -15.14 -25.29 -9.09
CA ARG A 256 -13.69 -25.12 -9.32
C ARG A 256 -13.18 -23.88 -8.59
N ALA A 257 -13.85 -22.74 -8.74
CA ALA A 257 -13.51 -21.50 -8.05
C ALA A 257 -13.55 -21.65 -6.52
N ARG A 258 -14.63 -22.21 -5.96
CA ARG A 258 -14.72 -22.46 -4.51
C ARG A 258 -13.63 -23.39 -4.00
N SER A 259 -13.34 -24.46 -4.75
CA SER A 259 -12.25 -25.38 -4.42
C SER A 259 -10.89 -24.67 -4.43
N ALA A 260 -10.61 -23.88 -5.47
CA ALA A 260 -9.39 -23.09 -5.60
C ALA A 260 -9.23 -22.10 -4.44
N LEU A 261 -10.27 -21.32 -4.12
CA LEU A 261 -10.23 -20.34 -3.03
C LEU A 261 -10.10 -21.01 -1.66
N LYS A 262 -10.77 -22.15 -1.45
CA LYS A 262 -10.61 -22.98 -0.23
C LYS A 262 -9.18 -23.52 -0.10
N GLN A 263 -8.51 -23.83 -1.20
CA GLN A 263 -7.11 -24.26 -1.21
C GLN A 263 -6.13 -23.10 -1.00
N LEU A 264 -6.43 -21.92 -1.56
CA LEU A 264 -5.63 -20.69 -1.39
C LEU A 264 -5.71 -20.13 0.03
N ARG A 265 -6.80 -20.41 0.76
CA ARG A 265 -7.00 -20.06 2.17
C ARG A 265 -6.65 -18.59 2.46
N PHE A 266 -7.29 -17.66 1.75
CA PHE A 266 -7.12 -16.22 1.99
C PHE A 266 -7.39 -15.86 3.46
N GLY A 267 -8.34 -16.54 4.11
CA GLY A 267 -8.72 -16.31 5.50
C GLY A 267 -9.99 -15.51 5.60
N GLU A 268 -10.44 -15.32 6.83
CA GLU A 268 -11.43 -14.29 7.12
C GLU A 268 -10.69 -12.98 7.28
N HIS A 269 -11.30 -11.91 6.81
CA HIS A 269 -10.75 -10.58 7.01
C HIS A 269 -10.80 -10.18 8.48
N TRP A 270 -9.89 -9.28 8.85
CA TRP A 270 -9.99 -8.58 10.13
C TRP A 270 -11.37 -7.94 10.29
N ALA A 271 -12.00 -8.19 11.43
CA ALA A 271 -13.24 -7.55 11.85
C ALA A 271 -12.90 -6.43 12.84
N PRO A 272 -12.67 -5.19 12.36
CA PRO A 272 -12.36 -4.06 13.24
C PRO A 272 -13.55 -3.74 14.14
N GLN A 273 -13.26 -3.33 15.38
CA GLN A 273 -14.29 -3.01 16.38
C GLN A 273 -14.37 -1.49 16.61
N GLU A 274 -15.57 -1.00 16.91
CA GLU A 274 -15.74 0.37 17.37
C GLU A 274 -15.15 0.55 18.77
N ILE A 275 -14.39 1.62 18.97
CA ILE A 275 -13.78 1.95 20.26
C ILE A 275 -14.78 2.72 21.11
N ASN A 276 -15.46 2.02 22.01
CA ASN A 276 -16.47 2.62 22.89
C ASN A 276 -15.88 3.20 24.18
N ASP A 277 -14.88 2.53 24.75
CA ASP A 277 -14.15 3.01 25.93
C ASP A 277 -12.66 3.08 25.62
N VAL A 278 -12.15 4.30 25.55
CA VAL A 278 -10.76 4.58 25.17
C VAL A 278 -9.79 4.01 26.20
N GLU A 279 -10.08 4.17 27.49
CA GLU A 279 -9.18 3.72 28.56
C GLU A 279 -9.05 2.18 28.53
N SER A 280 -10.17 1.44 28.52
CA SER A 280 -10.13 -0.02 28.40
C SER A 280 -9.47 -0.49 27.10
N TYR A 281 -9.71 0.18 25.97
CA TYR A 281 -9.09 -0.18 24.70
C TYR A 281 -7.56 -0.09 24.77
N PHE A 282 -7.02 1.03 25.26
CA PHE A 282 -5.56 1.21 25.34
C PHE A 282 -4.91 0.30 26.39
N HIS A 283 -5.61 0.03 27.50
CA HIS A 283 -5.16 -0.95 28.49
C HIS A 283 -5.11 -2.36 27.89
N GLN A 284 -6.17 -2.81 27.20
CA GLN A 284 -6.24 -4.15 26.62
C GLN A 284 -5.29 -4.34 25.42
N ARG A 285 -5.25 -3.38 24.49
CA ARG A 285 -4.46 -3.49 23.25
C ARG A 285 -2.97 -3.24 23.47
N PHE A 286 -2.60 -2.36 24.40
CA PHE A 286 -1.22 -1.86 24.53
C PHE A 286 -0.66 -1.94 25.97
N GLY A 287 -1.44 -2.36 26.96
CA GLY A 287 -1.03 -2.32 28.36
C GLY A 287 -0.80 -0.91 28.91
N ILE A 288 -1.46 0.10 28.32
CA ILE A 288 -1.33 1.50 28.73
C ILE A 288 -2.35 1.79 29.82
N GLU A 289 -1.86 2.05 31.04
CA GLU A 289 -2.70 2.37 32.22
C GLU A 289 -3.22 3.81 32.24
N VAL A 290 -2.47 4.74 31.66
CA VAL A 290 -2.83 6.16 31.63
C VAL A 290 -2.81 6.64 30.18
N VAL A 291 -3.99 6.82 29.60
CA VAL A 291 -4.12 7.30 28.22
C VAL A 291 -3.77 8.78 28.14
N ARG A 292 -2.86 9.10 27.22
CA ARG A 292 -2.37 10.46 26.98
C ARG A 292 -3.42 11.30 26.25
N PRO A 293 -3.41 12.65 26.40
CA PRO A 293 -4.38 13.52 25.71
C PRO A 293 -4.45 13.29 24.19
N VAL A 294 -3.30 13.20 23.51
CA VAL A 294 -3.26 12.95 22.05
C VAL A 294 -3.92 11.62 21.64
N GLN A 295 -3.80 10.59 22.48
CA GLN A 295 -4.40 9.28 22.25
C GLN A 295 -5.92 9.31 22.41
N ARG A 296 -6.42 10.05 23.41
CA ARG A 296 -7.86 10.23 23.65
C ARG A 296 -8.49 11.09 22.55
N ASP A 297 -7.86 12.22 22.24
CA ASP A 297 -8.42 13.22 21.33
C ASP A 297 -8.43 12.75 19.88
N VAL A 298 -7.45 11.92 19.45
CA VAL A 298 -7.51 11.34 18.10
C VAL A 298 -8.69 10.38 17.95
N VAL A 299 -8.95 9.52 18.95
CA VAL A 299 -10.05 8.56 18.91
C VAL A 299 -11.38 9.31 18.91
N ALA A 300 -11.53 10.32 19.76
CA ALA A 300 -12.70 11.19 19.78
C ALA A 300 -12.92 11.91 18.45
N LEU A 301 -11.86 12.43 17.83
CA LEU A 301 -11.94 13.12 16.55
C LEU A 301 -12.39 12.17 15.43
N VAL A 302 -11.79 10.99 15.28
CA VAL A 302 -12.17 10.03 14.22
C VAL A 302 -13.54 9.39 14.49
N ALA A 303 -13.98 9.31 15.74
CA ALA A 303 -15.35 8.95 16.08
C ALA A 303 -16.36 9.99 15.55
N GLY A 304 -15.97 11.27 15.44
CA GLY A 304 -16.80 12.37 14.96
C GLY A 304 -16.89 12.57 13.44
N ILE A 305 -15.87 12.17 12.66
CA ILE A 305 -15.84 12.43 11.21
C ILE A 305 -16.91 11.63 10.45
N LYS A 306 -17.46 12.13 9.33
CA LYS A 306 -18.53 11.41 8.59
C LYS A 306 -18.11 10.84 7.24
N GLU A 307 -16.89 11.12 6.83
CA GLU A 307 -16.32 10.70 5.55
C GLU A 307 -14.85 10.28 5.74
N PRO A 308 -14.31 9.42 4.85
CA PRO A 308 -12.91 9.03 4.91
C PRO A 308 -11.97 10.25 4.84
N SER A 309 -11.07 10.37 5.81
CA SER A 309 -10.19 11.53 5.96
C SER A 309 -8.70 11.17 5.92
N PHE A 310 -7.89 12.18 5.61
CA PHE A 310 -6.49 12.22 6.00
C PHE A 310 -6.39 12.90 7.36
N THR A 311 -5.92 12.16 8.36
CA THR A 311 -5.75 12.59 9.76
C THR A 311 -4.26 12.73 10.06
N LEU A 312 -3.80 13.95 10.31
CA LEU A 312 -2.44 14.28 10.69
C LEU A 312 -2.36 14.45 12.22
N ILE A 313 -1.45 13.72 12.85
CA ILE A 313 -1.15 13.77 14.28
C ILE A 313 0.24 14.37 14.47
N GLU A 314 0.31 15.60 14.96
CA GLU A 314 1.54 16.29 15.32
C GLU A 314 1.69 16.34 16.84
N ALA A 315 2.64 15.59 17.37
CA ALA A 315 2.89 15.55 18.80
C ALA A 315 4.35 15.21 19.10
N PRO A 316 4.88 15.59 20.28
CA PRO A 316 6.25 15.28 20.66
C PRO A 316 6.64 13.81 20.53
N THR A 317 7.93 13.53 20.41
CA THR A 317 8.45 12.17 20.50
C THR A 317 8.15 11.60 21.89
N GLY A 318 7.73 10.33 21.97
CA GLY A 318 7.41 9.68 23.25
C GLY A 318 5.95 9.83 23.71
N GLU A 319 5.13 10.62 23.01
CA GLU A 319 3.70 10.83 23.34
C GLU A 319 2.77 9.68 22.90
N GLY A 320 3.32 8.57 22.39
CA GLY A 320 2.51 7.41 21.98
C GLY A 320 1.71 7.63 20.70
N LYS A 321 2.25 8.42 19.76
CA LYS A 321 1.66 8.67 18.42
C LYS A 321 1.36 7.38 17.66
N THR A 322 2.21 6.37 17.80
CA THR A 322 2.03 5.10 17.09
C THR A 322 0.78 4.37 17.58
N GLU A 323 0.59 4.23 18.90
CA GLU A 323 -0.62 3.63 19.47
C GLU A 323 -1.86 4.47 19.15
N ALA A 324 -1.75 5.79 19.18
CA ALA A 324 -2.80 6.71 18.73
C ALA A 324 -3.16 6.45 17.25
N GLY A 325 -2.16 6.21 16.39
CA GLY A 325 -2.34 5.88 14.99
C GLY A 325 -3.01 4.52 14.75
N PHE A 326 -2.64 3.50 15.52
CA PHE A 326 -3.31 2.18 15.47
C PHE A 326 -4.76 2.26 15.95
N ALA A 327 -5.03 2.96 17.06
CA ALA A 327 -6.38 3.19 17.55
C ALA A 327 -7.24 3.95 16.52
N ALA A 328 -6.69 4.99 15.92
CA ALA A 328 -7.36 5.72 14.83
C ALA A 328 -7.62 4.80 13.63
N ALA A 329 -6.66 3.94 13.26
CA ALA A 329 -6.84 3.02 12.15
C ALA A 329 -7.94 1.97 12.40
N GLU A 330 -8.03 1.41 13.61
CA GLU A 330 -9.12 0.50 13.99
C GLU A 330 -10.48 1.18 13.92
N ALA A 331 -10.62 2.35 14.54
CA ALA A 331 -11.86 3.11 14.52
C ALA A 331 -12.29 3.51 13.09
N LEU A 332 -11.34 3.95 12.25
CA LEU A 332 -11.60 4.29 10.85
C LEU A 332 -11.96 3.06 10.01
N ALA A 333 -11.30 1.93 10.25
CA ALA A 333 -11.57 0.69 9.54
C ALA A 333 -12.97 0.15 9.86
N ALA A 334 -13.35 0.14 11.14
CA ALA A 334 -14.70 -0.23 11.59
C ALA A 334 -15.76 0.68 10.94
N LYS A 335 -15.52 1.99 10.98
CA LYS A 335 -16.48 2.99 10.52
C LYS A 335 -16.73 2.98 9.01
N PHE A 336 -15.67 2.76 8.22
CA PHE A 336 -15.75 2.87 6.77
C PHE A 336 -15.72 1.53 6.04
N GLY A 337 -15.65 0.41 6.78
CA GLY A 337 -15.71 -0.95 6.25
C GLY A 337 -14.43 -1.36 5.53
N LEU A 338 -13.26 -1.05 6.11
CA LEU A 338 -11.95 -1.50 5.61
C LEU A 338 -11.54 -2.79 6.32
N HIS A 339 -10.76 -3.63 5.63
CA HIS A 339 -10.41 -4.97 6.13
C HIS A 339 -8.98 -5.06 6.68
N GLY A 340 -8.25 -3.95 6.78
CA GLY A 340 -6.85 -4.00 7.19
C GLY A 340 -6.18 -2.64 7.36
N ALA A 341 -4.90 -2.66 7.73
CA ALA A 341 -4.09 -1.47 7.91
C ALA A 341 -2.68 -1.64 7.32
N ALA A 342 -2.12 -0.57 6.77
CA ALA A 342 -0.76 -0.55 6.25
C ALA A 342 0.09 0.48 7.02
N MET A 343 1.09 0.02 7.77
CA MET A 343 2.06 0.86 8.45
C MET A 343 3.27 1.12 7.53
N LEU A 344 3.42 2.37 7.12
CA LEU A 344 4.44 2.82 6.17
C LEU A 344 5.48 3.68 6.88
N LEU A 345 6.75 3.34 6.67
CA LEU A 345 7.85 3.98 7.38
C LEU A 345 8.94 4.52 6.45
N PRO A 346 9.68 5.57 6.85
CA PRO A 346 10.70 6.17 5.99
C PRO A 346 11.89 5.26 5.73
N THR A 347 12.24 4.37 6.67
CA THR A 347 13.40 3.47 6.54
C THR A 347 13.03 2.02 6.80
N ARG A 348 13.94 1.10 6.43
CA ARG A 348 13.73 -0.35 6.61
C ARG A 348 13.87 -0.79 8.06
N ALA A 349 14.76 -0.16 8.83
CA ALA A 349 15.04 -0.56 10.21
C ALA A 349 13.81 -0.31 11.09
N THR A 350 13.14 0.82 10.85
CA THR A 350 11.89 1.15 11.53
C THR A 350 10.77 0.20 11.18
N THR A 351 10.74 -0.36 9.96
CA THR A 351 9.74 -1.36 9.57
C THR A 351 9.80 -2.62 10.44
N ASN A 352 10.99 -3.12 10.76
CA ASN A 352 11.16 -4.31 11.59
C ASN A 352 10.64 -4.09 13.02
N ALA A 353 11.04 -2.99 13.66
CA ALA A 353 10.57 -2.66 15.02
C ALA A 353 9.04 -2.46 15.04
N MET A 354 8.48 -1.74 14.06
CA MET A 354 7.03 -1.53 13.98
C MET A 354 6.25 -2.80 13.67
N PHE A 355 6.83 -3.75 12.93
CA PHE A 355 6.18 -5.03 12.69
C PHE A 355 5.90 -5.77 14.00
N GLY A 356 6.87 -5.79 14.94
CA GLY A 356 6.65 -6.35 16.27
C GLY A 356 5.50 -5.67 17.03
N ARG A 357 5.46 -4.33 17.04
CA ARG A 357 4.36 -3.59 17.70
C ARG A 357 3.01 -3.82 17.04
N MET A 358 2.98 -3.96 15.71
CA MET A 358 1.78 -4.31 14.96
C MET A 358 1.30 -5.72 15.34
N LEU A 359 2.20 -6.70 15.50
CA LEU A 359 1.81 -8.03 15.99
C LEU A 359 1.21 -7.97 17.40
N SER A 360 1.83 -7.23 18.33
CA SER A 360 1.30 -7.08 19.69
C SER A 360 -0.06 -6.37 19.74
N TRP A 361 -0.32 -5.43 18.83
CA TRP A 361 -1.65 -4.83 18.68
C TRP A 361 -2.70 -5.88 18.26
N LEU A 362 -2.30 -6.84 17.42
CA LEU A 362 -3.19 -7.86 16.85
C LEU A 362 -3.38 -9.10 17.74
N GLU A 363 -2.47 -9.36 18.68
CA GLU A 363 -2.48 -10.52 19.61
C GLU A 363 -3.81 -10.67 20.37
N THR A 364 -4.49 -9.57 20.64
CA THR A 364 -5.75 -9.53 21.40
C THR A 364 -7.00 -9.63 20.51
N GLY A 365 -6.85 -9.89 19.21
CA GLY A 365 -7.97 -10.10 18.29
C GLY A 365 -8.52 -11.52 18.32
N ASP A 366 -9.83 -11.67 18.14
CA ASP A 366 -10.52 -12.98 18.18
C ASP A 366 -10.33 -13.81 16.89
N VAL A 367 -9.92 -13.19 15.77
CA VAL A 367 -9.88 -13.83 14.45
C VAL A 367 -8.44 -13.83 13.89
N PRO A 368 -7.97 -14.95 13.32
CA PRO A 368 -6.67 -14.99 12.67
C PRO A 368 -6.59 -14.05 11.46
N VAL A 369 -5.67 -13.08 11.50
CA VAL A 369 -5.52 -12.07 10.42
C VAL A 369 -4.27 -12.30 9.58
N THR A 370 -4.31 -11.91 8.30
CA THR A 370 -3.11 -12.05 7.45
C THR A 370 -2.13 -10.89 7.64
N VAL A 371 -0.86 -11.19 7.87
CA VAL A 371 0.20 -10.21 8.10
C VAL A 371 1.34 -10.34 7.10
N SER A 372 1.95 -9.22 6.74
CA SER A 372 3.09 -9.18 5.81
C SER A 372 4.09 -8.10 6.17
N LEU A 373 5.37 -8.48 6.09
CA LEU A 373 6.50 -7.56 6.15
C LEU A 373 7.01 -7.31 4.73
N ALA A 374 6.84 -6.09 4.23
CA ALA A 374 7.04 -5.75 2.82
C ALA A 374 8.23 -4.81 2.60
N HIS A 375 9.44 -5.37 2.69
CA HIS A 375 10.68 -4.73 2.24
C HIS A 375 11.63 -5.73 1.58
N ALA A 376 12.66 -5.24 0.86
CA ALA A 376 13.56 -6.05 0.03
C ALA A 376 14.38 -7.13 0.78
N LYS A 377 14.28 -7.20 2.11
CA LYS A 377 14.99 -8.14 2.97
C LYS A 377 14.09 -8.76 4.06
N ALA A 378 12.77 -8.70 3.89
CA ALA A 378 11.80 -9.18 4.88
C ALA A 378 12.00 -10.68 5.22
N GLU A 379 12.43 -11.47 4.24
CA GLU A 379 12.72 -12.90 4.39
C GLU A 379 13.85 -13.22 5.41
N PHE A 380 14.61 -12.20 5.84
CA PHE A 380 15.69 -12.35 6.83
C PHE A 380 15.33 -11.83 8.24
N ASP A 381 14.13 -11.27 8.44
CA ASP A 381 13.68 -10.92 9.79
C ASP A 381 13.25 -12.19 10.52
N SER A 382 13.81 -12.47 11.69
CA SER A 382 13.58 -13.72 12.41
C SER A 382 12.14 -13.88 12.91
N ARG A 383 11.41 -12.79 13.17
CA ARG A 383 9.98 -12.85 13.53
C ARG A 383 9.15 -13.22 12.31
N PHE A 384 9.42 -12.57 11.17
CA PHE A 384 8.74 -12.91 9.92
C PHE A 384 9.11 -14.30 9.40
N ALA A 385 10.38 -14.71 9.52
CA ALA A 385 10.86 -16.05 9.19
C ALA A 385 10.29 -17.12 10.13
N GLY A 386 10.19 -16.81 11.43
CA GLY A 386 9.60 -17.65 12.47
C GLY A 386 8.10 -17.88 12.25
N LEU A 387 7.38 -16.91 11.67
CA LEU A 387 6.01 -17.14 11.19
C LEU A 387 5.92 -18.21 10.10
N PHE A 388 7.02 -18.74 9.54
CA PHE A 388 7.03 -19.85 8.58
C PHE A 388 7.52 -21.19 9.16
N SER A 389 7.98 -21.25 10.42
CA SER A 389 8.54 -22.48 10.99
C SER A 389 7.50 -23.26 11.77
N ASP A 390 6.86 -24.25 11.11
CA ASP A 390 6.75 -25.60 11.69
C ASP A 390 6.35 -26.74 10.73
N GLN A 391 6.03 -26.50 9.45
CA GLN A 391 5.84 -27.61 8.51
C GLN A 391 6.44 -27.27 7.16
N GLY A 392 7.23 -28.21 6.60
CA GLY A 392 8.00 -28.02 5.37
C GLY A 392 7.19 -27.54 4.17
N GLU A 393 7.84 -27.41 3.01
CA GLU A 393 7.33 -26.84 1.73
C GLU A 393 5.93 -27.29 1.25
N ARG A 394 5.30 -28.26 1.93
CA ARG A 394 3.94 -28.75 1.74
C ARG A 394 2.84 -27.97 2.49
N SER A 395 3.14 -27.17 3.54
CA SER A 395 2.11 -26.36 4.23
C SER A 395 2.02 -24.94 3.67
N ARG A 396 0.88 -24.60 3.05
CA ARG A 396 0.60 -23.31 2.36
C ARG A 396 0.12 -22.18 3.29
N ARG A 397 0.03 -22.46 4.59
CA ARG A 397 -0.16 -21.53 5.69
C ARG A 397 0.80 -21.91 6.80
N SER A 398 1.32 -20.90 7.47
CA SER A 398 1.89 -21.08 8.79
C SER A 398 1.11 -20.15 9.71
N TYR A 399 0.54 -20.75 10.75
CA TYR A 399 -0.32 -20.11 11.75
C TYR A 399 0.47 -20.09 13.04
N ASP A 400 0.52 -18.91 13.65
CA ASP A 400 1.10 -18.75 14.97
C ASP A 400 -0.04 -18.57 15.98
N GLU A 401 -0.24 -19.59 16.81
CA GLU A 401 -1.24 -19.60 17.90
C GLU A 401 -0.98 -18.50 18.93
N THR A 402 0.26 -18.03 19.08
CA THR A 402 0.61 -17.02 20.09
C THR A 402 0.24 -15.60 19.65
N THR A 403 0.34 -15.31 18.35
CA THR A 403 0.06 -13.97 17.80
C THR A 403 -1.28 -13.85 17.09
N ASN A 404 -2.02 -14.96 16.94
CA ASN A 404 -3.23 -15.06 16.13
C ASN A 404 -3.04 -14.51 14.69
N THR A 405 -1.87 -14.73 14.09
CA THR A 405 -1.54 -14.22 12.75
C THR A 405 -1.26 -15.33 11.73
N LEU A 406 -1.48 -15.00 10.45
CA LEU A 406 -1.33 -15.89 9.32
C LEU A 406 -0.42 -15.29 8.25
N VAL A 407 0.51 -16.08 7.72
CA VAL A 407 1.21 -15.74 6.48
C VAL A 407 0.73 -16.62 5.34
N ASN A 408 0.23 -16.00 4.26
CA ASN A 408 -0.29 -16.69 3.08
C ASN A 408 0.78 -16.82 1.99
N TYR A 409 1.05 -18.04 1.53
CA TYR A 409 2.04 -18.30 0.49
C TYR A 409 1.73 -17.62 -0.85
N TRP A 410 0.46 -17.52 -1.26
CA TRP A 410 0.07 -16.87 -2.51
C TRP A 410 0.44 -15.38 -2.53
N MET A 411 0.41 -14.75 -1.35
CA MET A 411 0.79 -13.35 -1.15
C MET A 411 2.31 -13.14 -1.17
N ARG A 412 3.15 -14.17 -1.33
CA ARG A 412 4.60 -13.99 -1.45
C ARG A 412 4.98 -13.25 -2.73
N GLY A 413 6.10 -12.54 -2.65
CA GLY A 413 6.73 -11.83 -3.76
C GLY A 413 6.35 -10.36 -3.89
N ARG A 414 7.18 -9.62 -4.63
CA ARG A 414 7.20 -8.13 -4.71
C ARG A 414 5.91 -7.44 -5.20
N LYS A 415 4.95 -8.22 -5.71
CA LYS A 415 3.70 -7.71 -6.29
C LYS A 415 2.46 -8.10 -5.49
N ARG A 416 2.59 -9.06 -4.56
CA ARG A 416 1.44 -9.65 -3.85
C ARG A 416 1.53 -9.48 -2.33
N ASN A 417 2.71 -9.15 -1.82
CA ASN A 417 2.96 -9.04 -0.38
C ASN A 417 2.14 -7.93 0.29
N THR A 418 1.67 -6.93 -0.45
CA THR A 418 0.82 -5.86 0.09
C THR A 418 -0.65 -6.27 0.20
N PHE A 419 -1.07 -7.46 -0.28
CA PHE A 419 -2.46 -7.93 -0.18
C PHE A 419 -2.84 -8.51 1.19
N ALA A 420 -1.88 -8.78 2.07
CA ALA A 420 -2.19 -9.16 3.45
C ALA A 420 -3.01 -8.07 4.14
N ASP A 421 -3.91 -8.43 5.06
CA ASP A 421 -4.75 -7.49 5.80
C ASP A 421 -3.89 -6.41 6.45
N PHE A 422 -2.82 -6.83 7.12
CA PHE A 422 -1.84 -5.97 7.75
C PHE A 422 -0.49 -5.99 7.04
N VAL A 423 0.03 -4.79 6.75
CA VAL A 423 1.28 -4.63 6.03
C VAL A 423 2.18 -3.65 6.77
N ALA A 424 3.35 -4.11 7.22
CA ALA A 424 4.44 -3.20 7.61
C ALA A 424 5.40 -3.05 6.44
N ALA A 425 5.61 -1.83 5.94
CA ALA A 425 6.41 -1.57 4.75
C ALA A 425 7.22 -0.27 4.84
N THR A 426 8.18 -0.11 3.92
CA THR A 426 8.73 1.21 3.65
C THR A 426 7.74 2.05 2.85
N ILE A 427 7.81 3.38 3.01
CA ILE A 427 6.96 4.34 2.29
C ILE A 427 7.06 4.17 0.77
N ASP A 428 8.20 3.68 0.26
CA ASP A 428 8.40 3.34 -1.15
C ASP A 428 7.26 2.48 -1.71
N GLN A 429 6.72 1.53 -0.94
CA GLN A 429 5.65 0.64 -1.41
C GLN A 429 4.39 1.42 -1.81
N GLN A 430 4.08 2.50 -1.11
CA GLN A 430 2.99 3.41 -1.45
C GLN A 430 3.41 4.37 -2.57
N LEU A 431 4.64 4.89 -2.55
CA LEU A 431 5.12 5.79 -3.61
C LEU A 431 5.05 5.14 -5.02
N PHE A 432 5.12 3.81 -5.10
CA PHE A 432 4.86 3.08 -6.35
C PHE A 432 3.46 3.29 -6.95
N MET A 433 2.46 3.72 -6.18
CA MET A 433 1.14 4.10 -6.71
C MET A 433 1.21 5.35 -7.60
N ALA A 434 2.21 6.21 -7.39
CA ALA A 434 2.44 7.38 -8.22
C ALA A 434 3.31 7.10 -9.45
N LEU A 435 3.89 5.89 -9.56
CA LEU A 435 4.80 5.51 -10.64
C LEU A 435 4.10 4.84 -11.81
N LYS A 436 4.56 5.14 -13.03
CA LYS A 436 4.17 4.42 -14.26
C LYS A 436 4.89 3.08 -14.35
N ALA A 437 4.45 2.12 -13.56
CA ALA A 437 5.06 0.79 -13.45
C ALA A 437 4.12 -0.32 -13.92
N ARG A 438 4.71 -1.41 -14.45
CA ARG A 438 3.95 -2.59 -14.86
C ARG A 438 3.29 -3.25 -13.64
N HIS A 439 1.99 -3.47 -13.70
CA HIS A 439 1.13 -3.90 -12.58
C HIS A 439 1.06 -2.92 -11.40
N GLY A 440 1.30 -1.62 -11.62
CA GLY A 440 1.15 -0.60 -10.59
C GLY A 440 -0.21 -0.67 -9.90
N VAL A 441 -1.27 -0.92 -10.66
CA VAL A 441 -2.68 -1.08 -10.22
C VAL A 441 -2.90 -2.12 -9.11
N LEU A 442 -2.00 -3.09 -8.92
CA LEU A 442 -2.10 -4.05 -7.81
C LEU A 442 -1.91 -3.36 -6.46
N ARG A 443 -1.05 -2.33 -6.38
CA ARG A 443 -0.89 -1.51 -5.17
C ARG A 443 -2.12 -0.65 -4.92
N HIS A 444 -2.75 -0.15 -5.98
CA HIS A 444 -4.01 0.60 -5.85
C HIS A 444 -5.12 -0.28 -5.25
N LEU A 445 -5.29 -1.51 -5.76
CA LEU A 445 -6.22 -2.48 -5.17
C LEU A 445 -5.85 -2.82 -3.72
N SER A 446 -4.58 -3.08 -3.46
CA SER A 446 -4.11 -3.48 -2.13
C SER A 446 -4.31 -2.40 -1.07
N PHE A 447 -3.94 -1.15 -1.35
CA PHE A 447 -4.05 -0.06 -0.38
C PHE A 447 -5.49 0.49 -0.27
N SER A 448 -6.33 0.38 -1.30
CA SER A 448 -7.68 0.97 -1.24
C SER A 448 -8.59 0.34 -0.19
N GLY A 449 -8.34 -0.93 0.17
CA GLY A 449 -9.08 -1.68 1.19
C GLY A 449 -8.52 -1.56 2.61
N LYS A 450 -7.52 -0.69 2.84
CA LYS A 450 -6.79 -0.57 4.12
C LYS A 450 -6.79 0.84 4.64
N VAL A 451 -6.68 1.03 5.95
CA VAL A 451 -6.24 2.33 6.51
C VAL A 451 -4.74 2.46 6.35
N VAL A 452 -4.27 3.56 5.76
CA VAL A 452 -2.83 3.77 5.54
C VAL A 452 -2.26 4.64 6.65
N ILE A 453 -1.34 4.12 7.44
CA ILE A 453 -0.61 4.85 8.48
C ILE A 453 0.77 5.22 7.92
N ILE A 454 1.12 6.50 7.93
CA ILE A 454 2.43 7.00 7.49
C ILE A 454 3.15 7.55 8.71
N ASP A 455 4.16 6.83 9.17
CA ASP A 455 4.97 7.26 10.31
C ASP A 455 6.09 8.21 9.87
N GLU A 456 6.40 9.19 10.70
CA GLU A 456 7.45 10.19 10.46
C GLU A 456 7.34 10.85 9.07
N VAL A 457 6.14 11.34 8.71
CA VAL A 457 5.81 11.85 7.36
C VAL A 457 6.71 13.01 6.91
N HIS A 458 7.30 13.76 7.84
CA HIS A 458 8.26 14.84 7.57
C HIS A 458 9.61 14.35 7.01
N ALA A 459 9.94 13.07 7.17
CA ALA A 459 11.19 12.50 6.68
C ALA A 459 11.25 12.35 5.15
N ALA A 460 10.13 12.58 4.45
CA ALA A 460 10.10 12.57 2.99
C ALA A 460 10.83 13.80 2.41
N ASP A 461 11.96 13.56 1.74
CA ASP A 461 12.68 14.58 0.97
C ASP A 461 11.82 15.20 -0.15
N GLU A 462 12.31 16.28 -0.76
CA GLU A 462 11.58 17.02 -1.79
C GLU A 462 11.17 16.16 -3.00
N TYR A 463 12.01 15.18 -3.39
CA TYR A 463 11.72 14.28 -4.50
C TYR A 463 10.63 13.28 -4.14
N MET A 464 10.77 12.61 -2.99
CA MET A 464 9.76 11.68 -2.46
C MET A 464 8.42 12.37 -2.20
N ARG A 465 8.44 13.65 -1.78
CA ARG A 465 7.25 14.44 -1.50
C ARG A 465 6.32 14.51 -2.71
N THR A 466 6.82 14.73 -3.92
CA THR A 466 5.97 14.77 -5.13
C THR A 466 5.22 13.46 -5.34
N TYR A 467 5.87 12.31 -5.11
CA TYR A 467 5.23 11.00 -5.20
C TYR A 467 4.24 10.77 -4.06
N LEU A 468 4.56 11.22 -2.85
CA LEU A 468 3.68 11.12 -1.69
C LEU A 468 2.39 11.92 -1.92
N LEU A 469 2.49 13.17 -2.37
CA LEU A 469 1.32 13.99 -2.69
C LEU A 469 0.44 13.34 -3.76
N ARG A 470 1.06 12.78 -4.82
CA ARG A 470 0.31 12.04 -5.85
C ARG A 470 -0.33 10.76 -5.31
N ALA A 471 0.34 10.05 -4.40
CA ALA A 471 -0.22 8.86 -3.75
C ALA A 471 -1.40 9.24 -2.84
N LEU A 472 -1.31 10.34 -2.09
CA LEU A 472 -2.42 10.87 -1.28
C LEU A 472 -3.62 11.28 -2.14
N GLN A 473 -3.41 11.88 -3.31
CA GLN A 473 -4.49 12.14 -4.26
C GLN A 473 -5.19 10.84 -4.70
N TRP A 474 -4.43 9.78 -4.99
CA TRP A 474 -5.01 8.47 -5.31
C TRP A 474 -5.79 7.89 -4.13
N LEU A 475 -5.21 7.87 -2.93
CA LEU A 475 -5.87 7.37 -1.72
C LEU A 475 -7.16 8.15 -1.40
N GLY A 476 -7.13 9.48 -1.50
CA GLY A 476 -8.32 10.31 -1.40
C GLY A 476 -9.38 9.90 -2.44
N SER A 477 -8.98 9.68 -3.70
CA SER A 477 -9.92 9.29 -4.77
C SER A 477 -10.55 7.90 -4.59
N TYR A 478 -9.96 7.06 -3.75
CA TYR A 478 -10.51 5.78 -3.33
C TYR A 478 -11.41 5.88 -2.10
N GLY A 479 -11.41 7.02 -1.40
CA GLY A 479 -11.99 7.13 -0.07
C GLY A 479 -11.23 6.31 0.98
N THR A 480 -9.91 6.20 0.82
CA THR A 480 -9.05 5.45 1.74
C THR A 480 -8.59 6.35 2.89
N PRO A 481 -8.96 6.06 4.15
CA PRO A 481 -8.47 6.83 5.29
C PRO A 481 -6.95 6.74 5.42
N VAL A 482 -6.32 7.86 5.74
CA VAL A 482 -4.88 7.95 5.95
C VAL A 482 -4.61 8.57 7.31
N VAL A 483 -3.70 8.00 8.09
CA VAL A 483 -3.24 8.56 9.36
C VAL A 483 -1.76 8.88 9.24
N ALA A 484 -1.40 10.15 9.22
CA ALA A 484 -0.01 10.59 9.17
C ALA A 484 0.47 10.99 10.56
N LEU A 485 1.65 10.51 10.94
CA LEU A 485 2.28 10.80 12.23
C LEU A 485 3.51 11.68 11.98
N SER A 486 3.62 12.76 12.74
CA SER A 486 4.80 13.60 12.72
C SER A 486 5.18 14.07 14.12
N ALA A 487 6.48 14.26 14.36
CA ALA A 487 6.92 15.02 15.52
C ALA A 487 6.63 16.52 15.30
N THR A 488 7.03 17.05 14.15
CA THR A 488 6.79 18.45 13.78
C THR A 488 6.59 18.53 12.26
N LEU A 489 5.77 19.47 11.79
CA LEU A 489 5.60 19.67 10.36
C LEU A 489 5.56 21.15 10.01
N PRO A 490 6.40 21.63 9.05
CA PRO A 490 6.31 23.00 8.59
C PRO A 490 4.92 23.32 7.99
N PRO A 491 4.36 24.53 8.19
CA PRO A 491 3.04 24.90 7.67
C PRO A 491 2.84 24.63 6.17
N ALA A 492 3.86 24.91 5.34
CA ALA A 492 3.80 24.64 3.90
C ALA A 492 3.71 23.15 3.56
N GLN A 493 4.36 22.28 4.35
CA GLN A 493 4.25 20.83 4.17
C GLN A 493 2.89 20.32 4.64
N ARG A 494 2.38 20.87 5.76
CA ARG A 494 1.02 20.60 6.27
C ARG A 494 -0.02 20.94 5.20
N GLU A 495 0.04 22.15 4.64
CA GLU A 495 -0.83 22.61 3.57
C GLU A 495 -0.83 21.65 2.37
N ALA A 496 0.37 21.29 1.89
CA ALA A 496 0.51 20.42 0.73
C ALA A 496 -0.12 19.04 0.95
N LEU A 497 0.13 18.40 2.11
CA LEU A 497 -0.42 17.08 2.43
C LEU A 497 -1.95 17.12 2.56
N LEU A 498 -2.48 18.10 3.31
CA LEU A 498 -3.92 18.28 3.49
C LEU A 498 -4.63 18.51 2.15
N HIS A 499 -4.07 19.42 1.34
CA HIS A 499 -4.63 19.76 0.04
C HIS A 499 -4.61 18.57 -0.92
N ALA A 500 -3.48 17.86 -1.02
CA ALA A 500 -3.35 16.72 -1.93
C ALA A 500 -4.38 15.62 -1.66
N TYR A 501 -4.60 15.25 -0.40
CA TYR A 501 -5.64 14.28 -0.06
C TYR A 501 -7.04 14.81 -0.40
N GLN A 502 -7.38 16.05 -0.03
CA GLN A 502 -8.70 16.63 -0.30
C GLN A 502 -8.99 16.73 -1.81
N GLN A 503 -8.00 17.10 -2.63
CA GLN A 503 -8.12 17.09 -4.09
C GLN A 503 -8.51 15.71 -4.60
N GLY A 504 -7.83 14.67 -4.12
CA GLY A 504 -8.15 13.28 -4.41
C GLY A 504 -9.56 12.90 -3.99
N ALA A 505 -9.92 13.21 -2.75
CA ALA A 505 -11.22 12.89 -2.17
C ALA A 505 -12.38 13.55 -2.95
N ARG A 506 -12.25 14.84 -3.30
CA ARG A 506 -13.22 15.54 -4.16
C ARG A 506 -13.24 14.97 -5.58
N TYR A 507 -12.08 14.62 -6.12
CA TYR A 507 -12.00 13.99 -7.44
C TYR A 507 -12.75 12.67 -7.47
N GLY A 508 -12.73 11.87 -6.39
CA GLY A 508 -13.41 10.58 -6.31
C GLY A 508 -14.95 10.65 -6.36
N LEU A 509 -15.55 11.79 -5.98
CA LEU A 509 -17.01 11.92 -5.86
C LEU A 509 -17.74 11.88 -7.21
N PRO A 510 -18.98 11.34 -7.26
CA PRO A 510 -19.84 11.45 -8.43
C PRO A 510 -20.04 12.91 -8.84
N LEU A 511 -20.03 13.14 -10.15
CA LEU A 511 -20.25 14.47 -10.71
C LEU A 511 -21.73 14.75 -10.89
N ALA A 512 -22.13 16.02 -10.79
CA ALA A 512 -23.48 16.43 -11.16
C ALA A 512 -23.68 16.35 -12.68
N ASP A 513 -24.94 16.31 -13.11
CA ASP A 513 -25.28 16.26 -14.53
C ASP A 513 -24.69 17.45 -15.29
N GLY A 514 -23.95 17.16 -16.36
CA GLY A 514 -23.31 18.17 -17.21
C GLY A 514 -21.91 18.61 -16.77
N GLU A 515 -21.49 18.33 -15.54
CA GLU A 515 -20.12 18.62 -15.08
C GLU A 515 -19.10 17.74 -15.79
N ARG A 516 -17.83 18.16 -15.85
CA ARG A 516 -16.74 17.37 -16.43
C ARG A 516 -15.61 17.22 -15.44
N ARG A 517 -15.11 16.00 -15.31
CA ARG A 517 -13.92 15.74 -14.50
C ARG A 517 -12.72 16.36 -15.20
N ARG A 518 -12.02 17.26 -14.50
CA ARG A 518 -10.75 17.83 -14.95
C ARG A 518 -9.61 17.14 -14.20
N PRO A 519 -8.50 16.80 -14.86
CA PRO A 519 -7.32 16.29 -14.17
C PRO A 519 -6.84 17.27 -13.10
N ILE A 520 -6.44 16.75 -11.94
CA ILE A 520 -5.85 17.54 -10.86
C ILE A 520 -4.51 18.14 -11.36
N GLY A 521 -4.42 19.46 -11.34
CA GLY A 521 -3.24 20.22 -11.76
C GLY A 521 -2.36 20.62 -10.58
N GLU A 522 -1.06 20.80 -10.84
CA GLU A 522 -0.11 21.31 -9.83
C GLU A 522 -0.40 22.77 -9.43
N SER A 523 -1.11 23.52 -10.28
CA SER A 523 -1.49 24.92 -10.06
C SER A 523 -2.93 25.09 -9.58
N ASP A 524 -3.61 24.02 -9.16
CA ASP A 524 -4.95 24.15 -8.60
C ASP A 524 -4.89 24.93 -7.28
N PRO A 525 -5.73 25.96 -7.08
CA PRO A 525 -5.62 26.83 -5.92
C PRO A 525 -5.95 26.08 -4.64
N VAL A 526 -5.14 26.30 -3.61
CA VAL A 526 -5.37 25.75 -2.26
C VAL A 526 -6.58 26.46 -1.65
N PRO A 527 -7.62 25.75 -1.19
CA PRO A 527 -8.77 26.36 -0.52
C PRO A 527 -8.37 27.15 0.73
N GLU A 528 -9.04 28.28 1.00
CA GLU A 528 -8.78 29.12 2.18
C GLU A 528 -8.89 28.34 3.49
N GLU A 529 -9.84 27.40 3.58
CA GLU A 529 -9.99 26.49 4.72
C GLU A 529 -8.73 25.67 4.99
N ILE A 530 -8.06 25.16 3.94
CA ILE A 530 -6.82 24.39 4.08
C ILE A 530 -5.66 25.30 4.50
N GLN A 531 -5.58 26.51 3.95
CA GLN A 531 -4.56 27.49 4.35
C GLN A 531 -4.72 27.88 5.83
N ALA A 532 -5.97 28.06 6.30
CA ALA A 532 -6.27 28.37 7.69
C ALA A 532 -5.85 27.23 8.64
N LEU A 533 -6.20 25.97 8.31
CA LEU A 533 -5.75 24.80 9.07
C LEU A 533 -4.23 24.68 9.08
N ALA A 534 -3.59 24.96 7.94
CA ALA A 534 -2.15 24.88 7.78
C ALA A 534 -1.41 25.93 8.63
N ALA A 535 -2.01 27.11 8.82
CA ALA A 535 -1.44 28.23 9.55
C ALA A 535 -1.53 28.11 11.09
N ALA A 536 -2.22 27.11 11.62
CA ALA A 536 -2.31 26.84 13.05
C ALA A 536 -0.91 26.68 13.70
N THR A 537 -0.75 27.28 14.87
CA THR A 537 0.53 27.32 15.61
C THR A 537 0.50 26.51 16.90
N GLU A 538 -0.68 26.03 17.29
CA GLU A 538 -0.91 25.16 18.44
C GLU A 538 -0.13 23.85 18.30
N TYR A 539 0.33 23.33 19.43
CA TYR A 539 1.10 22.10 19.47
C TYR A 539 1.00 21.47 20.88
N PRO A 540 0.62 20.18 21.02
CA PRO A 540 0.27 19.22 19.97
C PRO A 540 -0.94 19.61 19.12
N LEU A 541 -1.09 18.99 17.95
CA LEU A 541 -2.15 19.30 16.99
C LEU A 541 -2.62 18.04 16.26
N ILE A 542 -3.94 17.89 16.12
CA ILE A 542 -4.55 16.85 15.30
C ILE A 542 -5.43 17.53 14.27
N THR A 543 -5.22 17.24 12.99
CA THR A 543 -6.01 17.82 11.88
C THR A 543 -6.52 16.70 10.99
N ALA A 544 -7.82 16.70 10.68
CA ALA A 544 -8.40 15.78 9.71
C ALA A 544 -9.08 16.53 8.57
N VAL A 545 -8.86 16.06 7.34
CA VAL A 545 -9.45 16.62 6.13
C VAL A 545 -10.07 15.51 5.29
N GLY A 546 -11.36 15.65 4.97
CA GLY A 546 -12.07 14.83 4.00
C GLY A 546 -12.35 15.59 2.71
N ALA A 547 -13.29 15.08 1.90
CA ALA A 547 -13.71 15.75 0.67
C ALA A 547 -14.43 17.09 0.95
N THR A 548 -15.25 17.13 2.00
CA THR A 548 -16.16 18.24 2.34
C THR A 548 -16.06 18.71 3.78
N GLN A 549 -15.50 17.91 4.69
CA GLN A 549 -15.38 18.22 6.11
C GLN A 549 -13.94 18.36 6.55
N THR A 550 -13.71 19.27 7.48
CA THR A 550 -12.42 19.44 8.14
C THR A 550 -12.60 19.56 9.65
N HIS A 551 -11.60 19.07 10.39
CA HIS A 551 -11.60 19.08 11.84
C HIS A 551 -10.18 19.36 12.34
N GLN A 552 -10.07 20.15 13.41
CA GLN A 552 -8.80 20.41 14.07
C GLN A 552 -9.02 20.49 15.58
N VAL A 553 -8.15 19.84 16.33
CA VAL A 553 -8.13 19.89 17.79
C VAL A 553 -6.69 20.04 18.24
N ALA A 554 -6.47 20.85 19.27
CA ALA A 554 -5.19 20.99 19.94
C ALA A 554 -5.26 20.24 21.28
N PRO A 555 -4.71 19.02 21.37
CA PRO A 555 -4.68 18.28 22.62
C PRO A 555 -3.92 19.03 23.71
N GLU A 556 -4.32 18.80 24.96
CA GLU A 556 -3.53 19.27 26.10
C GLU A 556 -2.11 18.69 26.04
N PRO A 557 -1.06 19.50 26.21
CA PRO A 557 0.30 19.01 26.32
C PRO A 557 0.42 18.01 27.48
N SER A 558 1.19 16.95 27.26
CA SER A 558 1.59 16.06 28.34
C SER A 558 2.40 16.85 29.38
N PRO A 559 2.21 16.58 30.69
CA PRO A 559 2.88 17.31 31.77
C PRO A 559 4.41 17.07 31.82
N ARG A 560 4.95 16.21 30.95
CA ARG A 560 6.38 15.91 30.88
C ARG A 560 7.14 17.07 30.24
N SER A 561 8.04 17.67 31.00
CA SER A 561 9.05 18.60 30.48
C SER A 561 10.45 18.04 30.75
N THR A 562 11.35 18.23 29.79
CA THR A 562 12.75 17.89 29.94
C THR A 562 13.57 19.13 29.62
N GLU A 563 14.41 19.53 30.57
CA GLU A 563 15.35 20.63 30.39
C GLU A 563 16.64 20.08 29.81
N TYR A 564 17.13 20.71 28.74
CA TYR A 564 18.35 20.33 28.04
C TYR A 564 19.37 21.46 28.15
N ILE A 565 20.59 21.11 28.54
CA ILE A 565 21.75 22.00 28.46
C ILE A 565 22.41 21.79 27.10
N PHE A 566 22.55 22.87 26.33
CA PHE A 566 23.25 22.85 25.05
C PHE A 566 24.66 23.42 25.18
N GLU A 567 25.62 22.66 24.70
CA GLU A 567 27.03 23.03 24.64
C GLU A 567 27.52 22.89 23.19
N SER A 568 28.54 23.66 22.82
CA SER A 568 29.21 23.54 21.52
C SER A 568 30.69 23.38 21.77
N ILE A 569 31.32 22.44 21.07
CA ILE A 569 32.76 22.20 21.12
C ILE A 569 33.32 22.08 19.70
N ASP A 570 34.62 22.31 19.56
CA ASP A 570 35.31 22.06 18.31
C ASP A 570 35.41 20.54 18.05
N ASP A 571 35.34 20.15 16.78
CA ASP A 571 35.31 18.73 16.39
C ASP A 571 36.62 18.01 16.76
N GLU A 572 37.74 18.75 16.80
CA GLU A 572 39.06 18.25 17.22
C GLU A 572 39.08 17.82 18.70
N ASP A 573 38.32 18.50 19.56
CA ASP A 573 38.26 18.21 21.00
C ASP A 573 37.26 17.10 21.36
N ARG A 574 36.50 16.60 20.37
CA ARG A 574 35.33 15.75 20.60
C ARG A 574 35.67 14.46 21.36
N VAL A 575 36.77 13.81 21.01
CA VAL A 575 37.20 12.55 21.64
C VAL A 575 37.52 12.79 23.12
N ASP A 576 38.32 13.81 23.41
CA ASP A 576 38.73 14.13 24.77
C ASP A 576 37.53 14.59 25.63
N ALA A 577 36.60 15.33 25.03
CA ALA A 577 35.35 15.72 25.69
C ALA A 577 34.47 14.51 26.03
N VAL A 578 34.33 13.53 25.14
CA VAL A 578 33.60 12.27 25.42
C VAL A 578 34.24 11.54 26.60
N LEU A 579 35.57 11.37 26.59
CA LEU A 579 36.31 10.71 27.66
C LEU A 579 36.13 11.40 29.02
N ALA A 580 36.16 12.73 29.03
CA ALA A 580 35.95 13.52 30.24
C ALA A 580 34.51 13.37 30.77
N VAL A 581 33.52 13.37 29.89
CA VAL A 581 32.10 13.24 30.27
C VAL A 581 31.81 11.85 30.87
N VAL A 582 32.39 10.78 30.33
CA VAL A 582 32.16 9.41 30.81
C VAL A 582 33.08 8.96 31.96
N SER A 583 33.91 9.84 32.50
CA SER A 583 34.94 9.48 33.50
C SER A 583 34.32 8.89 34.78
N ASN A 584 33.11 9.30 35.13
CA ASN A 584 32.33 8.81 36.28
C ASN A 584 31.23 7.81 35.89
N GLY A 585 31.33 7.21 34.70
CA GLY A 585 30.29 6.37 34.12
C GLY A 585 29.29 7.16 33.27
N GLY A 586 28.18 6.51 32.93
CA GLY A 586 27.13 7.04 32.07
C GLY A 586 27.06 6.37 30.70
N CYS A 587 25.86 6.34 30.14
CA CYS A 587 25.57 5.86 28.80
C CYS A 587 25.45 7.04 27.84
N VAL A 588 26.40 7.21 26.92
CA VAL A 588 26.51 8.39 26.05
C VAL A 588 26.36 8.00 24.58
N ALA A 589 25.57 8.78 23.84
CA ALA A 589 25.48 8.67 22.38
C ALA A 589 26.47 9.62 21.69
N VAL A 590 27.17 9.14 20.66
CA VAL A 590 28.01 9.94 19.78
C VAL A 590 27.50 9.80 18.34
N VAL A 591 26.71 10.76 17.89
CA VAL A 591 26.03 10.73 16.59
C VAL A 591 26.83 11.48 15.54
N CYS A 592 27.21 10.79 14.47
CA CYS A 592 27.94 11.34 13.33
C CYS A 592 27.06 11.32 12.06
N ASN A 593 27.17 12.34 11.21
CA ASN A 593 26.38 12.43 9.99
C ASN A 593 26.84 11.47 8.88
N THR A 594 28.04 10.89 8.98
CA THR A 594 28.55 9.94 7.99
C THR A 594 29.09 8.66 8.64
N VAL A 595 29.00 7.56 7.91
CA VAL A 595 29.49 6.25 8.37
C VAL A 595 31.00 6.28 8.61
N ASP A 596 31.74 6.94 7.72
CA ASP A 596 33.20 6.99 7.81
C ASP A 596 33.65 7.76 9.07
N ARG A 597 32.97 8.86 9.43
CA ARG A 597 33.21 9.59 10.70
C ARG A 597 32.88 8.73 11.92
N ALA A 598 31.75 8.02 11.90
CA ALA A 598 31.38 7.12 12.99
C ALA A 598 32.42 5.99 13.17
N GLN A 599 32.96 5.44 12.09
CA GLN A 599 34.01 4.41 12.15
C GLN A 599 35.33 4.94 12.72
N GLN A 600 35.74 6.16 12.33
CA GLN A 600 36.94 6.81 12.87
C GLN A 600 36.80 7.10 14.36
N MET A 601 35.69 7.73 14.77
CA MET A 601 35.38 8.03 16.16
C MET A 601 35.30 6.76 17.02
N TYR A 602 34.68 5.69 16.51
CA TYR A 602 34.66 4.39 17.16
C TYR A 602 36.06 3.83 17.37
N ALA A 603 36.88 3.79 16.32
CA ALA A 603 38.23 3.24 16.42
C ALA A 603 39.08 4.00 17.45
N GLU A 604 38.96 5.33 17.51
CA GLU A 604 39.70 6.14 18.46
C GLU A 604 39.21 5.95 19.91
N LEU A 605 37.90 5.96 20.14
CA LEU A 605 37.33 5.74 21.48
C LEU A 605 37.60 4.31 21.98
N GLU A 606 37.43 3.30 21.13
CA GLU A 606 37.70 1.89 21.45
C GLU A 606 39.18 1.71 21.85
N SER A 607 40.10 2.38 21.15
CA SER A 607 41.54 2.30 21.47
C SER A 607 41.89 2.87 22.86
N ARG A 608 41.09 3.79 23.38
CA ARG A 608 41.32 4.48 24.66
C ARG A 608 40.54 3.88 25.83
N LEU A 609 39.35 3.32 25.58
CA LEU A 609 38.44 2.82 26.62
C LEU A 609 38.25 1.29 26.62
N GLY A 610 38.57 0.61 25.52
CA GLY A 610 38.26 -0.81 25.33
C GLY A 610 36.77 -1.06 25.11
N GLY A 611 36.32 -2.28 25.45
CA GLY A 611 35.00 -2.85 25.10
C GLY A 611 33.75 -2.20 25.68
N ASP A 612 33.84 -0.95 26.16
CA ASP A 612 32.70 -0.11 26.56
C ASP A 612 32.11 0.69 25.39
N VAL A 613 32.68 0.57 24.18
CA VAL A 613 32.26 1.32 22.99
C VAL A 613 31.54 0.40 22.01
N ALA A 614 30.38 0.85 21.53
CA ALA A 614 29.60 0.16 20.50
C ALA A 614 29.49 1.02 19.25
N LEU A 615 29.54 0.39 18.07
CA LEU A 615 29.33 1.03 16.77
C LEU A 615 28.00 0.57 16.15
N PHE A 616 27.18 1.52 15.71
CA PHE A 616 25.90 1.24 15.06
C PHE A 616 25.63 2.12 13.83
N HIS A 617 25.56 1.49 12.64
CA HIS A 617 25.33 2.18 11.37
C HIS A 617 24.71 1.24 10.31
N SER A 618 24.27 1.78 9.18
CA SER A 618 23.57 1.00 8.14
C SER A 618 24.45 0.03 7.32
N ARG A 619 25.78 0.18 7.31
CA ARG A 619 26.74 -0.63 6.51
C ARG A 619 27.14 -1.98 7.12
N PHE A 620 26.30 -2.58 7.96
CA PHE A 620 26.50 -3.97 8.44
C PHE A 620 25.73 -4.98 7.58
N THR A 621 26.10 -6.27 7.65
CA THR A 621 25.22 -7.35 7.18
C THR A 621 23.92 -7.33 7.99
N VAL A 622 22.82 -7.86 7.43
CA VAL A 622 21.50 -7.80 8.09
C VAL A 622 21.53 -8.49 9.46
N GLU A 623 22.13 -9.68 9.50
CA GLU A 623 22.27 -10.48 10.72
C GLU A 623 23.10 -9.74 11.77
N SER A 624 24.31 -9.27 11.42
CA SER A 624 25.16 -8.54 12.36
C SER A 624 24.55 -7.23 12.81
N ARG A 625 23.75 -6.57 11.97
CA ARG A 625 22.99 -5.38 12.37
C ARG A 625 21.93 -5.72 13.41
N GLY A 626 21.15 -6.78 13.18
CA GLY A 626 20.11 -7.22 14.11
C GLY A 626 20.66 -7.62 15.47
N VAL A 627 21.79 -8.32 15.50
CA VAL A 627 22.50 -8.65 16.77
C VAL A 627 22.87 -7.38 17.54
N ARG A 628 23.48 -6.39 16.87
CA ARG A 628 23.88 -5.12 17.50
C ARG A 628 22.67 -4.29 17.95
N GLU A 629 21.60 -4.27 17.17
CA GLU A 629 20.37 -3.56 17.49
C GLU A 629 19.73 -4.13 18.77
N ASN A 630 19.61 -5.45 18.85
CA ASN A 630 19.09 -6.13 20.04
C ASN A 630 19.98 -5.89 21.26
N GLU A 631 21.31 -5.97 21.12
CA GLU A 631 22.24 -5.67 22.21
C GLU A 631 22.05 -4.25 22.78
N LEU A 632 21.82 -3.26 21.91
CA LEU A 632 21.55 -1.89 22.35
C LEU A 632 20.21 -1.77 23.07
N ILE A 633 19.15 -2.44 22.58
CA ILE A 633 17.83 -2.44 23.20
C ILE A 633 17.88 -3.16 24.56
N ASP A 634 18.54 -4.31 24.64
CA ASP A 634 18.66 -5.12 25.85
C ASP A 634 19.42 -4.39 26.96
N ARG A 635 20.35 -3.49 26.61
CA ARG A 635 21.12 -2.69 27.57
C ARG A 635 20.49 -1.33 27.87
N LEU A 636 19.99 -0.62 26.86
CA LEU A 636 19.58 0.79 26.99
C LEU A 636 18.06 1.01 26.90
N GLY A 637 17.29 -0.04 26.63
CA GLY A 637 15.84 -0.01 26.59
C GLY A 637 15.18 0.20 27.96
N PRO A 638 13.84 0.34 28.01
CA PRO A 638 13.11 0.72 29.22
C PRO A 638 13.23 -0.31 30.36
N ARG A 639 13.45 -1.60 30.03
CA ARG A 639 13.68 -2.69 31.00
C ARG A 639 15.06 -3.34 30.84
N GLY A 640 16.00 -2.64 30.20
CA GLY A 640 17.31 -3.19 29.88
C GLY A 640 18.26 -3.26 31.09
N ASP A 641 19.25 -4.16 31.02
CA ASP A 641 20.34 -4.27 32.00
C ASP A 641 21.38 -3.17 31.73
N ARG A 642 21.10 -1.97 32.26
CA ARG A 642 21.86 -0.75 31.94
C ARG A 642 23.27 -0.81 32.52
N PRO A 643 24.32 -0.75 31.68
CA PRO A 643 25.69 -0.77 32.15
C PRO A 643 26.05 0.54 32.88
N LYS A 644 27.03 0.45 33.80
CA LYS A 644 27.58 1.65 34.47
C LYS A 644 28.18 2.66 33.50
N ARG A 645 28.72 2.17 32.38
CA ARG A 645 29.32 2.99 31.32
C ARG A 645 29.11 2.31 29.98
N MET A 646 28.67 3.07 28.98
CA MET A 646 28.61 2.61 27.60
C MET A 646 28.63 3.80 26.65
N ILE A 647 29.37 3.71 25.57
CA ILE A 647 29.39 4.75 24.53
C ILE A 647 28.90 4.14 23.24
N VAL A 648 27.86 4.75 22.65
CA VAL A 648 27.30 4.28 21.39
C VAL A 648 27.63 5.29 20.31
N VAL A 649 28.61 4.96 19.48
CA VAL A 649 28.94 5.71 18.27
C VAL A 649 27.98 5.27 17.17
N ALA A 650 27.18 6.18 16.66
CA ALA A 650 26.14 5.86 15.69
C ALA A 650 26.03 6.90 14.57
N THR A 651 25.38 6.52 13.48
CA THR A 651 24.90 7.48 12.47
C THR A 651 23.43 7.84 12.72
N GLN A 652 22.75 8.46 11.74
CA GLN A 652 21.33 8.80 11.79
C GLN A 652 20.40 7.60 12.09
N VAL A 653 20.92 6.37 12.06
CA VAL A 653 20.16 5.17 12.43
C VAL A 653 19.67 5.18 13.89
N VAL A 654 20.23 6.01 14.78
CA VAL A 654 19.74 6.18 16.17
C VAL A 654 18.54 7.12 16.26
N GLU A 655 18.33 7.97 15.25
CA GLU A 655 17.21 8.92 15.18
C GLU A 655 15.87 8.19 15.10
N SER A 656 15.86 7.10 14.32
CA SER A 656 14.66 6.37 13.95
C SER A 656 14.72 4.95 14.51
N SER A 657 13.62 4.48 15.11
CA SER A 657 13.35 3.09 15.54
C SER A 657 14.06 2.46 16.74
N LEU A 658 15.12 3.03 17.29
CA LEU A 658 15.72 2.52 18.53
C LEU A 658 15.01 3.10 19.76
N ASP A 659 14.36 2.25 20.55
CA ASP A 659 13.78 2.64 21.85
C ASP A 659 14.83 2.54 22.96
N VAL A 660 15.81 3.44 22.89
CA VAL A 660 16.98 3.51 23.80
C VAL A 660 17.03 4.84 24.53
N ASP A 661 17.64 4.83 25.70
CA ASP A 661 17.81 6.00 26.58
C ASP A 661 19.30 6.28 26.86
N PHE A 662 19.74 7.50 26.63
CA PHE A 662 21.10 7.98 26.91
C PHE A 662 21.09 9.08 27.99
N ASP A 663 22.17 9.18 28.74
CA ASP A 663 22.36 10.20 29.79
C ASP A 663 22.88 11.53 29.21
N ALA A 664 23.67 11.45 28.12
CA ALA A 664 24.12 12.62 27.36
C ALA A 664 24.31 12.25 25.88
N MET A 665 24.35 13.27 25.02
CA MET A 665 24.56 13.09 23.59
C MET A 665 25.55 14.10 23.01
N PHE A 666 26.53 13.58 22.27
CA PHE A 666 27.37 14.34 21.35
C PHE A 666 26.83 14.14 19.94
N THR A 667 26.49 15.20 19.23
CA THR A 667 25.95 15.09 17.87
C THR A 667 26.61 16.07 16.91
N ASP A 668 26.86 15.63 15.68
CA ASP A 668 27.11 16.55 14.57
C ASP A 668 25.89 17.48 14.41
N ILE A 669 26.12 18.72 13.96
CA ILE A 669 25.03 19.62 13.58
C ILE A 669 24.18 18.99 12.47
N ALA A 670 22.86 19.17 12.56
CA ALA A 670 21.88 18.68 11.60
C ALA A 670 20.71 19.67 11.53
N PRO A 671 19.83 19.55 10.51
CA PRO A 671 18.52 20.20 10.53
C PRO A 671 17.79 20.02 11.87
N MET A 672 17.06 21.04 12.30
CA MET A 672 16.50 21.12 13.66
C MET A 672 15.54 19.97 13.99
N ASP A 673 14.76 19.54 13.02
CA ASP A 673 13.86 18.38 13.11
C ASP A 673 14.62 17.08 13.42
N LEU A 674 15.74 16.83 12.72
CA LEU A 674 16.60 15.68 12.98
C LEU A 674 17.29 15.80 14.34
N LEU A 675 17.73 17.00 14.74
CA LEU A 675 18.29 17.22 16.07
C LEU A 675 17.27 16.90 17.18
N ILE A 676 16.03 17.35 17.05
CA ILE A 676 14.97 17.03 18.02
C ILE A 676 14.74 15.52 18.12
N GLN A 677 14.76 14.78 17.00
CA GLN A 677 14.67 13.32 17.01
C GLN A 677 15.84 12.65 17.73
N ARG A 678 17.08 13.15 17.53
CA ARG A 678 18.26 12.68 18.25
C ARG A 678 18.12 12.94 19.75
N ILE A 679 17.77 14.17 20.12
CA ILE A 679 17.61 14.61 21.51
C ILE A 679 16.52 13.81 22.24
N GLY A 680 15.46 13.39 21.54
CA GLY A 680 14.42 12.52 22.08
C GLY A 680 14.87 11.10 22.50
N ARG A 681 16.16 10.79 22.38
CA ARG A 681 16.82 9.58 22.94
C ARG A 681 17.58 9.87 24.23
N VAL A 682 17.71 11.14 24.63
CA VAL A 682 18.36 11.55 25.89
C VAL A 682 17.29 11.72 26.95
N HIS A 683 17.45 11.03 28.08
CA HIS A 683 16.47 11.01 29.17
C HIS A 683 15.08 10.58 28.70
N ARG A 684 15.06 9.61 27.78
CA ARG A 684 13.84 9.17 27.10
C ARG A 684 12.89 8.44 28.05
N HIS A 685 13.45 7.65 28.97
CA HIS A 685 12.67 6.86 29.91
C HIS A 685 12.67 7.52 31.29
N ASP A 686 11.52 7.41 31.95
CA ASP A 686 11.32 7.86 33.32
C ASP A 686 12.05 6.87 34.25
N ARG A 687 13.26 7.23 34.65
CA ARG A 687 14.18 6.41 35.44
C ARG A 687 14.48 7.11 36.75
N ASP A 688 14.85 6.33 37.75
CA ASP A 688 15.36 6.89 39.00
C ASP A 688 16.57 7.81 38.72
N PRO A 689 16.58 9.07 39.19
CA PRO A 689 17.72 9.96 39.06
C PRO A 689 19.05 9.41 39.61
N GLU A 690 19.00 8.40 40.49
CA GLU A 690 20.19 7.70 40.99
C GLU A 690 20.80 6.71 39.99
N GLU A 691 20.05 6.26 38.97
CA GLU A 691 20.60 5.46 37.87
C GLU A 691 21.51 6.27 36.95
N ARG A 692 21.40 7.62 36.98
CA ARG A 692 22.20 8.53 36.15
C ARG A 692 23.38 9.09 36.96
N PRO A 693 24.59 9.21 36.36
CA PRO A 693 25.70 9.91 36.99
C PRO A 693 25.29 11.32 37.41
N ALA A 694 25.81 11.81 38.55
CA ALA A 694 25.43 13.12 39.08
C ALA A 694 25.63 14.28 38.07
N THR A 695 26.65 14.18 37.21
CA THR A 695 26.96 15.14 36.14
C THR A 695 26.02 15.07 34.92
N MET A 696 25.12 14.09 34.87
CA MET A 696 24.17 13.84 33.78
C MET A 696 22.74 13.66 34.31
N ARG A 697 22.42 14.14 35.51
CA ARG A 697 21.03 14.18 36.00
C ARG A 697 20.18 15.21 35.27
N VAL A 698 20.83 16.24 34.70
CA VAL A 698 20.24 17.16 33.72
C VAL A 698 20.69 16.71 32.33
N ALA A 699 19.77 16.66 31.38
CA ALA A 699 20.07 16.17 30.03
C ALA A 699 21.04 17.13 29.32
N ARG A 700 22.13 16.60 28.76
CA ARG A 700 23.18 17.39 28.10
C ARG A 700 23.31 17.02 26.63
N ILE A 701 23.27 18.04 25.77
CA ILE A 701 23.42 17.93 24.31
C ILE A 701 24.64 18.75 23.88
N ILE A 702 25.65 18.07 23.38
CA ILE A 702 26.91 18.66 22.94
C ILE A 702 26.94 18.64 21.40
N LEU A 703 26.94 19.82 20.79
CA LEU A 703 26.98 20.02 19.35
C LEU A 703 28.44 20.08 18.85
N THR A 704 28.68 19.45 17.71
CA THR A 704 30.00 19.35 17.05
C THR A 704 29.89 19.59 15.55
N GLY A 705 31.00 19.92 14.90
CA GLY A 705 31.08 20.02 13.43
C GLY A 705 30.48 21.30 12.82
N GLY A 706 30.32 22.37 13.59
CA GLY A 706 29.92 23.69 13.10
C GLY A 706 30.81 24.79 13.67
N THR A 707 31.08 25.83 12.89
CA THR A 707 31.76 27.05 13.39
C THR A 707 30.73 27.92 14.11
N PRO A 708 30.94 28.31 15.38
CA PRO A 708 30.00 29.17 16.11
C PRO A 708 29.81 30.51 15.37
N MET A 709 28.63 30.76 14.81
CA MET A 709 28.36 32.00 14.06
C MET A 709 28.02 33.20 14.95
N LEU A 710 27.88 33.03 16.27
CA LEU A 710 27.39 34.09 17.15
C LEU A 710 28.32 34.33 18.35
N ALA A 711 28.86 35.55 18.42
CA ALA A 711 29.38 36.10 19.67
C ALA A 711 28.23 36.27 20.70
N PRO A 712 28.47 36.16 22.01
CA PRO A 712 27.43 36.33 23.03
C PRO A 712 26.81 37.74 22.94
N GLY A 713 25.48 37.84 22.78
CA GLY A 713 24.75 39.11 23.00
C GLY A 713 23.83 39.61 21.89
N HIS A 714 23.68 38.91 20.75
CA HIS A 714 22.69 39.27 19.74
C HIS A 714 21.61 38.20 19.61
N PRO A 715 20.34 38.46 20.00
CA PRO A 715 19.25 37.59 19.57
C PRO A 715 19.18 37.59 18.03
N PRO A 716 18.81 36.46 17.40
CA PRO A 716 18.75 36.39 15.95
C PRO A 716 17.77 37.44 15.42
N VAL A 717 18.29 38.44 14.70
CA VAL A 717 17.48 39.34 13.90
C VAL A 717 17.09 38.54 12.66
N LYS A 718 15.80 38.27 12.48
CA LYS A 718 15.26 37.72 11.23
C LYS A 718 15.59 38.70 10.09
N SER A 719 16.69 38.48 9.37
CA SER A 719 16.84 39.03 8.04
C SER A 719 15.85 38.30 7.15
N ARG A 720 14.85 39.02 6.64
CA ARG A 720 13.98 38.52 5.58
C ARG A 720 14.85 38.02 4.42
N GLY A 721 14.70 36.74 4.07
CA GLY A 721 15.09 36.18 2.78
C GLY A 721 16.43 35.46 2.76
N VAL A 722 16.40 34.30 2.08
CA VAL A 722 17.44 33.30 1.82
C VAL A 722 17.62 32.32 2.99
N VAL A 723 16.98 31.13 3.04
CA VAL A 723 16.22 30.31 2.08
C VAL A 723 14.89 29.92 2.71
#